data_AF-A0A7Y5NFT6-F1
#
_entry.id   AF-A0A7Y5NFT6-F1
#
_cell.length_a   1.000
_cell.length_b   1.000
_cell.length_c   1.000
_cell.angle_alpha   90.00
_cell.angle_beta   90.00
_cell.angle_gamma   90.00
#
_symmetry.space_group_name_H-M   'P 1'
#
loop_
_entity.id
_entity.type
_entity.pdbx_description
1 polymer ?
#
loop_
_entity_poly.entity_id
_entity_poly.type
_entity_poly.pdbx_seq_one_letter_code
_entity_poly.pdbx_strand_id
1 'polypeptide(L)'
;MSKVLFVPTRTDALFLKTSMSAVAARADFSNLPYFDGSRDHNPDRPFLSETILAHAFEDRNFQLGAGVHLHWALPEALTKTMSLPLLRRDALEGVFGLDLTKTLWQKMLALNWLTPIAGNALAAFVTPREQRRGAWEEQSQIDLLPTIEALLAQSAFPAAPNRWLVVRRKMGKREGAWIVESDYVHPLSESTGQAGVSFPVRSSEPTAPPFRYVGRTVPLSLWQARGSEYLPYSLSAIGYGDPTFAAFYPNCHGIFGFYDPDITDPAGLTYEAIGWYDSSGADHLSFFLQNWKLCAGNFDHALPEALQQLEALAEEFGWAMPITVSREVFLSSLKDQDGTLWKLLCECGALRAIATDAAAREWLLASAPNQAVVEVGKLDAVRRFSATVRDRQDEILNLFASTAATQMPERMLCFSRVSFKQTPAPPERGPIKVALAVGNTGTEALSAYLGQLLAGEEQGRVLEDQLEALQLAGGLEQRQLDLGAKFKEARHGKSFIAQHAGTLWTIRLQTPEGEKANAERAHAQTQLTLEPHLAHLLNQANLLQHDYDRGCEEIESLRGQLYADWCKYMVCAYPPEEMKPSYPALDLCRDYVECRDLVLLKQKIATNGLLALQLENQNGAIARDLSGQSNSSAARLAQALNQLAQELQAHNSKPATQQANASYALKPTAGPRYWQPREPVLLLAGAEVQASARHGQDGRLRDDGLLACVPADDFPYEKLQPALLSDTVLEAVTAQLDQIEKAAGAYHFAFNSVAAQPWNPFLLEWQVEFFPARDQNHEQNGSAYTPEYLSRNYKLACNEVEVQARANLSVVKGANEYRGMSILTPHASIHLKETLARRAVDVLQPLLLQQFFAYLKTQKPAASVAEQNASEILRYVQQFNVWQREPARINAQDLA
;
A
#
# COMPACT_ATOMS: atom_id res chain seq x y z
N MET A 1 -25.65 -14.92 -21.69
CA MET A 1 -25.89 -13.56 -21.20
C MET A 1 -25.57 -13.60 -19.73
N SER A 2 -24.80 -12.64 -19.22
CA SER A 2 -24.26 -12.64 -17.86
C SER A 2 -24.50 -11.29 -17.21
N LYS A 3 -24.61 -11.23 -15.88
CA LYS A 3 -24.65 -9.97 -15.14
C LYS A 3 -23.24 -9.43 -15.00
N VAL A 4 -22.97 -8.28 -15.59
CA VAL A 4 -21.63 -7.70 -15.66
C VAL A 4 -21.60 -6.35 -14.97
N LEU A 5 -20.58 -6.12 -14.16
CA LEU A 5 -20.28 -4.80 -13.62
C LEU A 5 -19.29 -4.08 -14.54
N PHE A 6 -19.73 -2.99 -15.17
CA PHE A 6 -18.87 -2.09 -15.91
C PHE A 6 -18.13 -1.19 -14.93
N VAL A 7 -16.82 -1.39 -14.83
CA VAL A 7 -15.91 -0.70 -13.92
C VAL A 7 -15.15 0.36 -14.71
N PRO A 8 -15.29 1.65 -14.38
CA PRO A 8 -14.54 2.71 -15.02
C PRO A 8 -13.02 2.56 -14.81
N THR A 9 -12.24 2.78 -15.86
CA THR A 9 -10.78 2.95 -15.81
C THR A 9 -10.39 4.28 -16.44
N ARG A 10 -9.10 4.65 -16.49
CA ARG A 10 -8.64 5.87 -17.16
C ARG A 10 -7.57 5.56 -18.19
N THR A 11 -7.80 5.93 -19.45
CA THR A 11 -6.78 5.89 -20.51
C THR A 11 -6.20 7.27 -20.74
N ASP A 12 -4.88 7.41 -20.61
CA ASP A 12 -4.15 8.58 -21.09
C ASP A 12 -3.60 8.29 -22.50
N ALA A 13 -3.57 9.32 -23.36
CA ALA A 13 -3.08 9.20 -24.72
C ALA A 13 -1.99 10.25 -25.00
N LEU A 14 -0.84 9.78 -25.45
CA LEU A 14 0.31 10.59 -25.87
C LEU A 14 0.41 10.54 -27.40
N PHE A 15 0.37 11.70 -28.06
CA PHE A 15 0.58 11.77 -29.52
C PHE A 15 1.98 12.29 -29.85
N LEU A 16 2.70 11.58 -30.70
CA LEU A 16 4.05 11.93 -31.14
C LEU A 16 4.08 12.11 -32.66
N LYS A 17 4.42 13.32 -33.11
CA LYS A 17 4.62 13.59 -34.54
C LYS A 17 5.87 12.91 -35.10
N THR A 18 6.89 12.76 -34.27
CA THR A 18 8.17 12.12 -34.59
C THR A 18 8.59 11.26 -33.41
N SER A 19 9.31 10.17 -33.68
CA SER A 19 9.85 9.31 -32.62
C SER A 19 10.67 10.11 -31.61
N MET A 20 10.63 9.71 -30.34
CA MET A 20 11.40 10.35 -29.28
C MET A 20 12.00 9.33 -28.32
N SER A 21 13.18 9.67 -27.81
CA SER A 21 13.80 8.90 -26.73
C SER A 21 13.07 9.15 -25.42
N ALA A 22 12.88 8.09 -24.65
CA ALA A 22 12.28 8.09 -23.33
C ALA A 22 13.14 7.25 -22.38
N VAL A 23 12.87 7.37 -21.08
CA VAL A 23 13.46 6.50 -20.07
C VAL A 23 12.96 5.07 -20.31
N ALA A 24 13.87 4.09 -20.26
CA ALA A 24 13.54 2.68 -20.46
C ALA A 24 12.76 2.08 -19.28
N ALA A 25 12.34 0.82 -19.43
CA ALA A 25 11.78 0.06 -18.32
C ALA A 25 12.79 -0.03 -17.16
N ARG A 26 12.30 -0.08 -15.92
CA ARG A 26 13.15 -0.10 -14.73
C ARG A 26 13.98 -1.36 -14.60
N ALA A 27 13.49 -2.48 -15.14
CA ALA A 27 14.20 -3.74 -15.16
C ALA A 27 14.18 -4.33 -16.57
N ASP A 28 15.36 -4.69 -17.07
CA ASP A 28 15.54 -5.43 -18.32
C ASP A 28 16.19 -6.80 -18.03
N PHE A 29 15.36 -7.83 -18.03
CA PHE A 29 15.79 -9.19 -17.73
C PHE A 29 16.62 -9.82 -18.85
N SER A 30 16.66 -9.22 -20.05
CA SER A 30 17.51 -9.69 -21.14
C SER A 30 19.01 -9.45 -20.87
N ASN A 31 19.32 -8.63 -19.87
CA ASN A 31 20.68 -8.40 -19.39
C ASN A 31 21.22 -9.53 -18.51
N LEU A 32 20.39 -10.50 -18.10
CA LEU A 32 20.83 -11.62 -17.26
C LEU A 32 21.77 -12.58 -18.02
N PRO A 33 22.78 -13.14 -17.34
CA PRO A 33 23.61 -14.20 -17.92
C PRO A 33 22.85 -15.53 -17.98
N TYR A 34 22.99 -16.27 -19.09
CA TYR A 34 22.45 -17.63 -19.21
C TYR A 34 23.18 -18.44 -20.30
N PHE A 35 23.12 -19.77 -20.20
CA PHE A 35 23.67 -20.69 -21.20
C PHE A 35 22.52 -21.35 -21.98
N ASP A 36 22.51 -21.22 -23.30
CA ASP A 36 21.40 -21.74 -24.13
C ASP A 36 21.57 -23.21 -24.56
N GLY A 37 22.56 -23.92 -23.99
CA GLY A 37 22.96 -25.26 -24.43
C GLY A 37 24.05 -25.25 -25.50
N SER A 38 24.29 -24.11 -26.16
CA SER A 38 25.31 -23.96 -27.21
C SER A 38 26.30 -22.81 -26.96
N ARG A 39 25.85 -21.68 -26.42
CA ARG A 39 26.65 -20.50 -26.12
C ARG A 39 26.21 -19.83 -24.84
N ASP A 40 27.15 -19.12 -24.21
CA ASP A 40 26.87 -18.23 -23.09
C ASP A 40 26.41 -16.86 -23.60
N HIS A 41 25.35 -16.32 -23.00
CA HIS A 41 24.84 -14.97 -23.22
C HIS A 41 25.15 -14.12 -22.01
N ASN A 42 25.57 -12.88 -22.24
CA ASN A 42 26.05 -11.95 -21.21
C ASN A 42 27.06 -12.58 -20.21
N PRO A 43 28.07 -13.37 -20.66
CA PRO A 43 29.00 -14.07 -19.77
C PRO A 43 29.93 -13.13 -18.99
N ASP A 44 29.85 -11.82 -19.23
CA ASP A 44 30.60 -10.76 -18.55
C ASP A 44 29.76 -10.05 -17.48
N ARG A 45 28.49 -10.46 -17.28
CA ARG A 45 27.57 -9.82 -16.35
C ARG A 45 27.20 -10.73 -15.18
N PRO A 46 27.23 -10.24 -13.93
CA PRO A 46 26.85 -11.05 -12.77
C PRO A 46 25.33 -11.19 -12.67
N PHE A 47 24.85 -12.29 -12.07
CA PHE A 47 23.43 -12.51 -11.78
C PHE A 47 22.99 -11.69 -10.55
N LEU A 48 22.93 -10.36 -10.69
CA LEU A 48 22.55 -9.41 -9.64
C LEU A 48 21.36 -8.56 -10.08
N SER A 49 20.60 -8.02 -9.12
CA SER A 49 19.52 -7.07 -9.41
C SER A 49 20.05 -5.81 -10.11
N GLU A 50 21.23 -5.33 -9.71
CA GLU A 50 21.89 -4.17 -10.33
C GLU A 50 22.16 -4.39 -11.84
N THR A 51 22.37 -5.62 -12.29
CA THR A 51 22.62 -5.95 -13.71
C THR A 51 21.39 -5.72 -14.60
N ILE A 52 20.19 -5.86 -14.02
CA ILE A 52 18.93 -5.70 -14.75
C ILE A 52 18.30 -4.33 -14.52
N LEU A 53 18.64 -3.66 -13.42
CA LEU A 53 18.05 -2.38 -13.06
C LEU A 53 18.65 -1.25 -13.89
N ALA A 54 17.76 -0.37 -14.35
CA ALA A 54 18.08 0.84 -15.08
C ALA A 54 18.78 1.87 -14.14
N HIS A 55 19.88 2.47 -14.60
CA HIS A 55 20.63 3.50 -13.85
C HIS A 55 20.20 4.93 -14.22
N ALA A 56 19.97 5.75 -13.19
CA ALA A 56 19.54 7.14 -13.35
C ALA A 56 20.43 7.91 -14.33
N PHE A 57 19.79 8.58 -15.31
CA PHE A 57 20.39 9.34 -16.40
C PHE A 57 21.11 8.52 -17.49
N GLU A 58 21.18 7.20 -17.39
CA GLU A 58 21.90 6.33 -18.36
C GLU A 58 20.93 5.60 -19.32
N ASP A 59 19.66 5.42 -18.96
CA ASP A 59 18.72 4.54 -19.67
C ASP A 59 17.87 5.21 -20.76
N ARG A 60 18.49 6.01 -21.62
CA ARG A 60 17.77 6.72 -22.72
C ARG A 60 17.70 5.94 -24.03
N ASN A 61 17.91 4.63 -23.97
CA ASN A 61 17.96 3.76 -25.15
C ASN A 61 16.55 3.37 -25.67
N PHE A 62 15.50 3.58 -24.88
CA PHE A 62 14.12 3.29 -25.28
C PHE A 62 13.56 4.39 -26.19
N GLN A 63 13.00 4.00 -27.35
CA GLN A 63 12.41 4.91 -28.32
C GLN A 63 10.90 4.72 -28.38
N LEU A 64 10.15 5.80 -28.17
CA LEU A 64 8.74 5.87 -28.51
C LEU A 64 8.61 6.24 -29.99
N GLY A 65 7.87 5.44 -30.76
CA GLY A 65 7.62 5.69 -32.17
C GLY A 65 6.72 6.90 -32.42
N ALA A 66 6.73 7.44 -33.65
CA ALA A 66 5.69 8.39 -34.06
C ALA A 66 4.32 7.69 -34.10
N GLY A 67 3.25 8.38 -33.69
CA GLY A 67 1.91 7.81 -33.60
C GLY A 67 1.20 8.16 -32.28
N VAL A 68 0.19 7.35 -31.92
CA VAL A 68 -0.55 7.48 -30.66
C VAL A 68 -0.16 6.35 -29.72
N HIS A 69 0.26 6.69 -28.51
CA HIS A 69 0.49 5.75 -27.41
C HIS A 69 -0.64 5.88 -26.39
N LEU A 70 -1.29 4.77 -26.06
CA LEU A 70 -2.30 4.69 -25.01
C LEU A 70 -1.73 3.98 -23.79
N HIS A 71 -2.06 4.47 -22.60
CA HIS A 71 -1.74 3.83 -21.34
C HIS A 71 -2.92 3.94 -20.38
N TRP A 72 -3.55 2.82 -20.05
CA TRP A 72 -4.65 2.78 -19.11
C TRP A 72 -4.20 2.46 -17.68
N ALA A 73 -4.74 3.22 -16.74
CA ALA A 73 -4.64 2.94 -15.32
C ALA A 73 -5.65 1.86 -14.93
N LEU A 74 -5.21 0.88 -14.14
CA LEU A 74 -6.10 -0.09 -13.51
C LEU A 74 -6.92 0.60 -12.41
N PRO A 75 -8.16 0.16 -12.15
CA PRO A 75 -8.93 0.62 -10.99
C PRO A 75 -8.13 0.44 -9.70
N GLU A 76 -8.28 1.38 -8.77
CA GLU A 76 -7.53 1.40 -7.51
C GLU A 76 -7.61 0.07 -6.74
N ALA A 77 -8.79 -0.58 -6.73
CA ALA A 77 -9.01 -1.90 -6.16
C ALA A 77 -7.99 -2.96 -6.62
N LEU A 78 -7.55 -2.87 -7.88
CA LEU A 78 -6.63 -3.83 -8.48
C LEU A 78 -5.15 -3.47 -8.23
N THR A 79 -4.88 -2.34 -7.58
CA THR A 79 -3.54 -1.80 -7.33
C THR A 79 -3.13 -1.87 -5.85
N LYS A 80 -3.99 -2.43 -4.99
CA LYS A 80 -3.74 -2.68 -3.57
C LYS A 80 -3.81 -4.18 -3.26
N THR A 81 -3.24 -4.59 -2.13
CA THR A 81 -3.34 -5.98 -1.65
C THR A 81 -4.77 -6.31 -1.24
N MET A 82 -5.20 -7.55 -1.50
CA MET A 82 -6.53 -8.03 -1.11
C MET A 82 -6.65 -8.21 0.41
N SER A 83 -7.85 -8.08 0.95
CA SER A 83 -8.14 -8.46 2.34
C SER A 83 -8.28 -9.97 2.54
N LEU A 84 -8.47 -10.74 1.45
CA LEU A 84 -8.56 -12.20 1.50
C LEU A 84 -7.21 -12.82 1.92
N PRO A 85 -7.19 -13.76 2.89
CA PRO A 85 -5.97 -14.39 3.38
C PRO A 85 -5.48 -15.43 2.38
N LEU A 86 -4.79 -14.98 1.33
CA LEU A 86 -4.35 -15.80 0.21
C LEU A 86 -2.84 -15.89 0.12
N LEU A 87 -2.34 -17.13 0.01
CA LEU A 87 -0.95 -17.39 -0.39
C LEU A 87 -0.93 -17.86 -1.84
N ARG A 88 -0.16 -17.16 -2.67
CA ARG A 88 0.14 -17.65 -4.01
C ARG A 88 1.42 -18.50 -4.00
N ARG A 89 1.41 -19.57 -4.79
CA ARG A 89 2.50 -20.54 -4.86
C ARG A 89 3.75 -19.96 -5.52
N ASP A 90 3.61 -19.10 -6.52
CA ASP A 90 4.71 -18.38 -7.16
C ASP A 90 5.50 -17.50 -6.17
N ALA A 91 4.85 -16.93 -5.16
CA ALA A 91 5.54 -16.22 -4.08
C ALA A 91 6.49 -17.13 -3.28
N LEU A 92 6.06 -18.36 -2.96
CA LEU A 92 6.92 -19.37 -2.33
C LEU A 92 8.05 -19.79 -3.27
N GLU A 93 7.74 -20.02 -4.55
CA GLU A 93 8.74 -20.41 -5.55
C GLU A 93 9.81 -19.33 -5.70
N GLY A 94 9.42 -18.05 -5.65
CA GLY A 94 10.32 -16.90 -5.62
C GLY A 94 11.38 -16.99 -4.52
N VAL A 95 10.96 -17.40 -3.32
CA VAL A 95 11.80 -17.45 -2.12
C VAL A 95 12.58 -18.76 -1.97
N PHE A 96 11.91 -19.90 -2.20
CA PHE A 96 12.45 -21.24 -1.88
C PHE A 96 12.92 -22.03 -3.10
N GLY A 97 12.64 -21.56 -4.31
CA GLY A 97 12.84 -22.35 -5.54
C GLY A 97 11.77 -23.43 -5.74
N LEU A 98 11.75 -24.05 -6.92
CA LEU A 98 10.67 -24.95 -7.34
C LEU A 98 10.57 -26.23 -6.49
N ASP A 99 11.69 -26.90 -6.27
CA ASP A 99 11.73 -28.22 -5.62
C ASP A 99 11.31 -28.16 -4.15
N LEU A 100 11.86 -27.18 -3.42
CA LEU A 100 11.55 -27.00 -2.01
C LEU A 100 10.11 -26.50 -1.84
N THR A 101 9.63 -25.60 -2.70
CA THR A 101 8.24 -25.10 -2.64
C THR A 101 7.23 -26.22 -2.79
N LYS A 102 7.44 -27.16 -3.72
CA LYS A 102 6.54 -28.30 -3.89
C LYS A 102 6.40 -29.11 -2.60
N THR A 103 7.53 -29.35 -1.92
CA THR A 103 7.58 -30.09 -0.64
C THR A 103 6.89 -29.31 0.48
N LEU A 104 7.22 -28.02 0.63
CA LEU A 104 6.63 -27.15 1.66
C LEU A 104 5.13 -26.96 1.46
N TRP A 105 4.67 -26.76 0.22
CA TRP A 105 3.25 -26.62 -0.13
C TRP A 105 2.44 -27.86 0.28
N GLN A 106 2.93 -29.04 -0.08
CA GLN A 106 2.28 -30.31 0.29
C GLN A 106 2.25 -30.51 1.81
N LYS A 107 3.33 -30.16 2.52
CA LYS A 107 3.38 -30.24 3.98
C LYS A 107 2.37 -29.28 4.63
N MET A 108 2.29 -28.03 4.17
CA MET A 108 1.34 -27.04 4.69
C MET A 108 -0.12 -27.46 4.46
N LEU A 109 -0.44 -28.05 3.31
CA LEU A 109 -1.75 -28.65 3.06
C LEU A 109 -2.05 -29.80 4.04
N ALA A 110 -1.09 -30.70 4.26
CA ALA A 110 -1.25 -31.82 5.19
C ALA A 110 -1.42 -31.38 6.66
N LEU A 111 -0.85 -30.23 7.04
CA LEU A 111 -0.98 -29.63 8.36
C LEU A 111 -2.25 -28.77 8.52
N ASN A 112 -3.08 -28.63 7.48
CA ASN A 112 -4.21 -27.68 7.43
C ASN A 112 -3.80 -26.21 7.64
N TRP A 113 -2.58 -25.85 7.24
CA TRP A 113 -2.12 -24.46 7.22
C TRP A 113 -2.63 -23.73 5.97
N LEU A 114 -2.89 -24.49 4.91
CA LEU A 114 -3.45 -24.02 3.65
C LEU A 114 -4.72 -24.79 3.32
N THR A 115 -5.70 -24.10 2.74
CA THR A 115 -6.91 -24.71 2.17
C THR A 115 -6.92 -24.48 0.65
N PRO A 116 -6.95 -25.55 -0.17
CA PRO A 116 -6.97 -25.42 -1.62
C PRO A 116 -8.17 -24.61 -2.13
N ILE A 117 -7.96 -23.90 -3.23
CA ILE A 117 -9.03 -23.20 -3.95
C ILE A 117 -9.50 -24.07 -5.10
N ALA A 118 -10.82 -24.26 -5.21
CA ALA A 118 -11.41 -25.04 -6.30
C ALA A 118 -11.04 -24.43 -7.66
N GLY A 119 -10.42 -25.23 -8.54
CA GLY A 119 -10.02 -24.79 -9.88
C GLY A 119 -8.76 -23.93 -9.95
N ASN A 120 -8.09 -23.65 -8.83
CA ASN A 120 -6.84 -22.89 -8.80
C ASN A 120 -5.76 -23.62 -7.98
N ALA A 121 -4.82 -24.27 -8.67
CA ALA A 121 -3.72 -25.02 -8.05
C ALA A 121 -2.53 -24.13 -7.62
N LEU A 122 -2.58 -22.84 -7.93
CA LEU A 122 -1.48 -21.88 -7.73
C LEU A 122 -1.75 -20.92 -6.58
N ALA A 123 -2.91 -21.02 -5.92
CA ALA A 123 -3.22 -20.25 -4.73
C ALA A 123 -4.01 -21.10 -3.73
N ALA A 124 -3.87 -20.76 -2.45
CA ALA A 124 -4.59 -21.40 -1.36
C ALA A 124 -4.96 -20.36 -0.29
N PHE A 125 -6.07 -20.59 0.41
CA PHE A 125 -6.41 -19.80 1.59
C PHE A 125 -5.49 -20.16 2.75
N VAL A 126 -5.02 -19.13 3.44
CA VAL A 126 -4.19 -19.26 4.63
C VAL A 126 -5.10 -19.43 5.84
N THR A 127 -4.92 -20.55 6.55
CA THR A 127 -5.59 -20.76 7.83
C THR A 127 -5.05 -19.75 8.85
N PRO A 128 -5.92 -19.08 9.64
CA PRO A 128 -5.49 -18.17 10.69
C PRO A 128 -4.49 -18.83 11.63
N ARG A 129 -3.46 -18.08 12.05
CA ARG A 129 -2.33 -18.60 12.85
C ARG A 129 -2.80 -19.40 14.07
N GLU A 130 -3.87 -18.95 14.70
CA GLU A 130 -4.46 -19.52 15.93
C GLU A 130 -5.17 -20.87 15.70
N GLN A 131 -5.55 -21.15 14.45
CA GLN A 131 -6.27 -22.35 14.04
C GLN A 131 -5.36 -23.40 13.38
N ARG A 132 -4.11 -23.05 13.08
CA ARG A 132 -3.12 -23.96 12.50
C ARG A 132 -2.76 -25.06 13.50
N ARG A 133 -2.75 -26.32 13.05
CA ARG A 133 -2.43 -27.49 13.89
C ARG A 133 -1.23 -28.26 13.34
N GLY A 134 -0.69 -29.16 14.15
CA GLY A 134 0.43 -30.03 13.79
C GLY A 134 1.82 -29.39 13.94
N ALA A 135 2.87 -30.20 13.84
CA ALA A 135 4.26 -29.78 14.04
C ALA A 135 5.12 -30.10 12.81
N TRP A 136 6.14 -29.28 12.61
CA TRP A 136 7.22 -29.53 11.65
C TRP A 136 8.23 -30.46 12.31
N GLU A 137 8.63 -31.53 11.63
CA GLU A 137 9.45 -32.62 12.21
C GLU A 137 10.90 -32.57 11.72
N GLU A 138 11.14 -32.01 10.53
CA GLU A 138 12.45 -31.95 9.92
C GLU A 138 13.15 -30.63 10.26
N GLN A 139 14.34 -30.69 10.87
CA GLN A 139 15.07 -29.49 11.32
C GLN A 139 15.33 -28.49 10.19
N SER A 140 15.67 -28.99 8.99
CA SER A 140 15.87 -28.17 7.78
C SER A 140 14.63 -27.36 7.40
N GLN A 141 13.43 -27.86 7.70
CA GLN A 141 12.16 -27.17 7.46
C GLN A 141 11.79 -26.25 8.62
N ILE A 142 12.10 -26.66 9.86
CA ILE A 142 11.92 -25.83 11.06
C ILE A 142 12.72 -24.52 10.93
N ASP A 143 13.94 -24.60 10.41
CA ASP A 143 14.80 -23.43 10.20
C ASP A 143 14.18 -22.42 9.20
N LEU A 144 13.25 -22.85 8.35
CA LEU A 144 12.53 -22.02 7.37
C LEU A 144 11.21 -21.45 7.91
N LEU A 145 10.74 -21.90 9.08
CA LEU A 145 9.45 -21.49 9.64
C LEU A 145 9.26 -19.98 9.76
N PRO A 146 10.25 -19.18 10.22
CA PRO A 146 10.08 -17.73 10.30
C PRO A 146 9.76 -17.12 8.93
N THR A 147 10.43 -17.59 7.87
CA THR A 147 10.19 -17.13 6.50
C THR A 147 8.82 -17.59 5.97
N ILE A 148 8.43 -18.83 6.27
CA ILE A 148 7.10 -19.36 5.90
C ILE A 148 5.99 -18.55 6.58
N GLU A 149 6.10 -18.29 7.89
CA GLU A 149 5.16 -17.48 8.65
C GLU A 149 5.07 -16.05 8.12
N ALA A 150 6.21 -15.44 7.77
CA ALA A 150 6.24 -14.13 7.15
C ALA A 150 5.51 -14.11 5.80
N LEU A 151 5.67 -15.14 4.97
CA LEU A 151 4.95 -15.26 3.69
C LEU A 151 3.45 -15.52 3.89
N LEU A 152 3.07 -16.34 4.87
CA LEU A 152 1.67 -16.60 5.22
C LEU A 152 0.95 -15.36 5.77
N ALA A 153 1.69 -14.38 6.30
CA ALA A 153 1.15 -13.12 6.77
C ALA A 153 1.00 -12.07 5.65
N GLN A 154 1.56 -12.31 4.46
CA GLN A 154 1.45 -11.38 3.34
C GLN A 154 0.13 -11.57 2.59
N SER A 155 -0.51 -10.45 2.27
CA SER A 155 -1.66 -10.42 1.36
C SER A 155 -1.20 -10.39 -0.09
N ALA A 156 -1.89 -11.13 -0.96
CA ALA A 156 -1.64 -11.12 -2.39
C ALA A 156 -2.29 -9.91 -3.08
N PHE A 157 -1.67 -9.43 -4.17
CA PHE A 157 -2.33 -8.51 -5.10
C PHE A 157 -3.39 -9.25 -5.93
N PRO A 158 -4.49 -8.61 -6.31
CA PRO A 158 -5.49 -9.19 -7.19
C PRO A 158 -4.96 -9.39 -8.60
N ALA A 159 -5.58 -10.32 -9.33
CA ALA A 159 -5.34 -10.46 -10.77
C ALA A 159 -5.86 -9.21 -11.50
N ALA A 160 -5.14 -8.75 -12.52
CA ALA A 160 -5.58 -7.71 -13.43
C ALA A 160 -6.23 -8.33 -14.69
N PRO A 161 -7.13 -7.60 -15.39
CA PRO A 161 -7.66 -8.06 -16.68
C PRO A 161 -6.53 -8.32 -17.68
N ASN A 162 -6.60 -9.48 -18.36
CA ASN A 162 -5.54 -9.99 -19.24
C ASN A 162 -5.92 -9.95 -20.74
N ARG A 163 -7.13 -9.52 -21.07
CA ARG A 163 -7.59 -9.27 -22.44
C ARG A 163 -8.11 -7.85 -22.53
N TRP A 164 -7.61 -7.09 -23.49
CA TRP A 164 -8.08 -5.73 -23.75
C TRP A 164 -8.45 -5.54 -25.21
N LEU A 165 -9.67 -5.11 -25.46
CA LEU A 165 -10.12 -4.65 -26.78
C LEU A 165 -9.86 -3.15 -26.87
N VAL A 166 -9.09 -2.76 -27.88
CA VAL A 166 -8.86 -1.36 -28.25
C VAL A 166 -9.60 -1.08 -29.56
N VAL A 167 -10.50 -0.09 -29.56
CA VAL A 167 -11.26 0.31 -30.75
C VAL A 167 -10.93 1.76 -31.10
N ARG A 168 -10.48 2.00 -32.33
CA ARG A 168 -10.29 3.35 -32.89
C ARG A 168 -11.51 3.75 -33.71
N ARG A 169 -12.01 4.95 -33.44
CA ARG A 169 -13.11 5.58 -34.18
C ARG A 169 -12.71 6.96 -34.69
N LYS A 170 -13.25 7.35 -35.82
CA LYS A 170 -13.17 8.71 -36.37
C LYS A 170 -14.57 9.16 -36.75
N MET A 171 -14.99 10.31 -36.22
CA MET A 171 -16.34 10.85 -36.46
C MET A 171 -17.46 9.81 -36.20
N GLY A 172 -17.30 9.00 -35.15
CA GLY A 172 -18.27 7.96 -34.76
C GLY A 172 -18.21 6.65 -35.54
N LYS A 173 -17.41 6.55 -36.61
CA LYS A 173 -17.22 5.30 -37.36
C LYS A 173 -15.99 4.56 -36.88
N ARG A 174 -16.09 3.23 -36.72
CA ARG A 174 -14.95 2.37 -36.39
C ARG A 174 -13.98 2.29 -37.57
N GLU A 175 -12.72 2.62 -37.33
CA GLU A 175 -11.63 2.54 -38.31
C GLU A 175 -10.66 1.39 -38.03
N GLY A 176 -10.58 0.93 -36.77
CA GLY A 176 -9.70 -0.18 -36.39
C GLY A 176 -10.09 -0.79 -35.05
N ALA A 177 -9.74 -2.05 -34.86
CA ALA A 177 -9.93 -2.78 -33.62
C ALA A 177 -8.77 -3.77 -33.40
N TRP A 178 -8.29 -3.86 -32.17
CA TRP A 178 -7.16 -4.71 -31.77
C TRP A 178 -7.45 -5.37 -30.44
N ILE A 179 -6.84 -6.52 -30.22
CA ILE A 179 -6.79 -7.20 -28.93
C ILE A 179 -5.37 -7.11 -28.39
N VAL A 180 -5.24 -6.65 -27.15
CA VAL A 180 -4.02 -6.75 -26.35
C VAL A 180 -4.16 -7.94 -25.41
N GLU A 181 -3.24 -8.89 -25.51
CA GLU A 181 -3.15 -10.05 -24.64
C GLU A 181 -2.01 -9.82 -23.66
N SER A 182 -2.37 -9.32 -22.47
CA SER A 182 -1.42 -8.80 -21.48
C SER A 182 -0.51 -9.87 -20.88
N ASP A 183 -0.94 -11.13 -20.88
CA ASP A 183 -0.23 -12.29 -20.33
C ASP A 183 0.33 -13.22 -21.42
N TYR A 184 0.27 -12.84 -22.70
CA TYR A 184 0.86 -13.63 -23.78
C TYR A 184 2.38 -13.72 -23.63
N VAL A 185 2.94 -14.92 -23.84
CA VAL A 185 4.38 -15.17 -23.77
C VAL A 185 4.92 -15.43 -25.17
N HIS A 186 5.84 -14.58 -25.63
CA HIS A 186 6.44 -14.69 -26.97
C HIS A 186 7.37 -15.89 -27.08
N PRO A 187 7.38 -16.63 -28.21
CA PRO A 187 8.31 -17.75 -28.45
C PRO A 187 9.78 -17.34 -28.33
N LEU A 188 10.65 -18.29 -27.95
CA LEU A 188 12.09 -18.06 -27.81
C LEU A 188 12.80 -17.60 -29.10
N SER A 189 12.22 -17.91 -30.27
CA SER A 189 12.80 -17.58 -31.57
C SER A 189 12.58 -16.13 -32.01
N GLU A 190 11.72 -15.36 -31.34
CA GLU A 190 11.37 -14.01 -31.74
C GLU A 190 12.12 -12.97 -30.89
N SER A 191 12.95 -12.14 -31.53
CA SER A 191 13.53 -10.95 -30.92
C SER A 191 12.48 -9.83 -30.94
N THR A 192 11.67 -9.73 -29.90
CA THR A 192 10.47 -8.87 -29.92
C THR A 192 10.73 -7.46 -29.39
N GLY A 193 11.97 -6.95 -29.48
CA GLY A 193 12.50 -5.75 -28.80
C GLY A 193 11.75 -4.42 -28.92
N GLN A 194 10.56 -4.38 -29.52
CA GLN A 194 9.61 -3.26 -29.49
C GLN A 194 8.15 -3.64 -29.14
N ALA A 195 7.77 -4.93 -29.14
CA ALA A 195 6.40 -5.38 -29.00
C ALA A 195 6.07 -6.04 -27.64
N GLY A 196 7.07 -6.55 -26.92
CA GLY A 196 6.90 -7.22 -25.64
C GLY A 196 7.84 -6.67 -24.55
N VAL A 197 7.44 -6.81 -23.30
CA VAL A 197 8.22 -6.41 -22.12
C VAL A 197 9.04 -7.59 -21.64
N SER A 198 10.33 -7.41 -21.33
CA SER A 198 11.13 -8.46 -20.70
C SER A 198 10.54 -8.80 -19.32
N PHE A 199 10.18 -10.06 -19.11
CA PHE A 199 9.53 -10.53 -17.90
C PHE A 199 10.23 -11.78 -17.38
N PRO A 200 10.44 -11.93 -16.06
CA PRO A 200 11.06 -13.13 -15.51
C PRO A 200 10.06 -14.29 -15.60
N VAL A 201 10.36 -15.25 -16.48
CA VAL A 201 9.58 -16.47 -16.65
C VAL A 201 10.52 -17.63 -16.42
N ARG A 202 10.25 -18.40 -15.36
CA ARG A 202 11.07 -19.56 -15.02
C ARG A 202 10.71 -20.72 -15.94
N SER A 203 11.72 -21.29 -16.58
CA SER A 203 11.60 -22.53 -17.36
C SER A 203 12.05 -23.73 -16.52
N SER A 204 11.45 -24.89 -16.78
CA SER A 204 11.96 -26.17 -16.28
C SER A 204 13.21 -26.64 -17.02
N GLU A 205 13.48 -26.08 -18.20
CA GLU A 205 14.66 -26.40 -19.01
C GLU A 205 15.84 -25.52 -18.59
N PRO A 206 16.96 -26.09 -18.12
CA PRO A 206 18.13 -25.32 -17.67
C PRO A 206 18.79 -24.47 -18.76
N THR A 207 18.55 -24.81 -20.03
CA THR A 207 19.09 -24.14 -21.21
C THR A 207 18.16 -23.08 -21.78
N ALA A 208 16.97 -22.88 -21.19
CA ALA A 208 16.09 -21.80 -21.60
C ALA A 208 16.51 -20.50 -20.91
N PRO A 209 16.34 -19.33 -21.55
CA PRO A 209 16.60 -18.05 -20.90
C PRO A 209 15.73 -17.89 -19.64
N PRO A 210 16.24 -17.23 -18.59
CA PRO A 210 15.52 -16.99 -17.33
C PRO A 210 14.43 -15.91 -17.46
N PHE A 211 14.10 -15.51 -18.69
CA PHE A 211 13.14 -14.47 -19.02
C PHE A 211 12.44 -14.80 -20.33
N ARG A 212 11.27 -14.19 -20.54
CA ARG A 212 10.55 -14.17 -21.81
C ARG A 212 10.02 -12.77 -22.06
N TYR A 213 9.72 -12.45 -23.31
CA TYR A 213 8.96 -11.24 -23.59
C TYR A 213 7.48 -11.50 -23.42
N VAL A 214 6.78 -10.59 -22.74
CA VAL A 214 5.36 -10.72 -22.39
C VAL A 214 4.55 -9.55 -22.94
N GLY A 215 3.32 -9.86 -23.33
CA GLY A 215 2.37 -8.91 -23.89
C GLY A 215 2.44 -8.85 -25.40
N ARG A 216 1.28 -8.87 -26.07
CA ARG A 216 1.20 -8.62 -27.52
C ARG A 216 -0.06 -7.86 -27.90
N THR A 217 0.00 -7.18 -29.04
CA THR A 217 -1.16 -6.56 -29.70
C THR A 217 -1.42 -7.24 -31.03
N VAL A 218 -2.67 -7.65 -31.28
CA VAL A 218 -3.08 -8.34 -32.51
C VAL A 218 -4.28 -7.60 -33.12
N PRO A 219 -4.30 -7.30 -34.43
CA PRO A 219 -5.51 -6.82 -35.09
C PRO A 219 -6.67 -7.79 -34.89
N LEU A 220 -7.87 -7.28 -34.59
CA LEU A 220 -9.01 -8.12 -34.22
C LEU A 220 -9.34 -9.17 -35.31
N SER A 221 -9.17 -8.82 -36.58
CA SER A 221 -9.38 -9.73 -37.72
C SER A 221 -8.44 -10.94 -37.75
N LEU A 222 -7.31 -10.86 -37.04
CA LEU A 222 -6.28 -11.90 -36.96
C LEU A 222 -6.26 -12.62 -35.61
N TRP A 223 -7.15 -12.26 -34.68
CA TRP A 223 -7.15 -12.84 -33.35
C TRP A 223 -7.68 -14.29 -33.36
N GLN A 224 -6.80 -15.24 -33.04
CA GLN A 224 -7.09 -16.67 -33.01
C GLN A 224 -6.49 -17.32 -31.76
N ALA A 225 -7.18 -18.30 -31.18
CA ALA A 225 -6.77 -18.94 -29.93
C ALA A 225 -5.65 -20.01 -30.06
N ARG A 226 -5.28 -20.44 -31.28
CA ARG A 226 -4.49 -21.68 -31.46
C ARG A 226 -2.99 -21.46 -31.25
N GLY A 227 -2.36 -22.32 -30.44
CA GLY A 227 -0.90 -22.43 -30.31
C GLY A 227 -0.21 -21.31 -29.53
N SER A 228 -0.96 -20.50 -28.77
CA SER A 228 -0.41 -19.41 -27.96
C SER A 228 -0.03 -19.88 -26.55
N GLU A 229 1.11 -19.41 -26.05
CA GLU A 229 1.57 -19.61 -24.67
C GLU A 229 1.22 -18.37 -23.84
N TYR A 230 0.79 -18.57 -22.59
CA TYR A 230 0.43 -17.51 -21.66
C TYR A 230 1.14 -17.70 -20.33
N LEU A 231 1.25 -16.64 -19.53
CA LEU A 231 1.88 -16.69 -18.23
C LEU A 231 1.24 -17.79 -17.37
N PRO A 232 2.03 -18.58 -16.64
CA PRO A 232 1.51 -19.64 -15.81
C PRO A 232 0.84 -19.11 -14.53
N TYR A 233 0.92 -17.81 -14.24
CA TYR A 233 0.35 -17.16 -13.06
C TYR A 233 -0.43 -15.91 -13.45
N SER A 234 -1.34 -15.45 -12.56
CA SER A 234 -2.15 -14.27 -12.81
C SER A 234 -1.33 -12.99 -12.72
N LEU A 235 -1.25 -12.26 -13.83
CA LEU A 235 -0.67 -10.92 -13.90
C LEU A 235 -1.40 -9.97 -12.94
N SER A 236 -0.66 -9.10 -12.25
CA SER A 236 -1.19 -8.10 -11.32
C SER A 236 -0.61 -6.71 -11.62
N ALA A 237 -1.08 -5.68 -10.90
CA ALA A 237 -0.58 -4.31 -11.04
C ALA A 237 0.93 -4.15 -10.75
N ILE A 238 1.52 -5.07 -9.99
CA ILE A 238 2.95 -5.06 -9.63
C ILE A 238 3.81 -5.94 -10.55
N GLY A 239 3.22 -6.64 -11.52
CA GLY A 239 3.96 -7.50 -12.46
C GLY A 239 4.85 -8.51 -11.74
N TYR A 240 6.17 -8.38 -11.94
CA TYR A 240 7.22 -9.20 -11.33
C TYR A 240 7.68 -8.73 -9.93
N GLY A 241 6.91 -7.87 -9.27
CA GLY A 241 7.21 -7.33 -7.93
C GLY A 241 7.65 -5.86 -7.92
N ASP A 242 7.54 -5.14 -9.04
CA ASP A 242 7.81 -3.71 -9.11
C ASP A 242 6.50 -2.91 -8.87
N PRO A 243 6.40 -2.12 -7.78
CA PRO A 243 5.22 -1.28 -7.51
C PRO A 243 4.90 -0.26 -8.60
N THR A 244 5.87 0.06 -9.48
CA THR A 244 5.70 0.99 -10.59
C THR A 244 5.29 0.32 -11.90
N PHE A 245 5.17 -1.02 -11.92
CA PHE A 245 4.93 -1.81 -13.13
C PHE A 245 3.74 -1.32 -13.97
N ALA A 246 2.53 -1.26 -13.39
CA ALA A 246 1.35 -0.77 -14.13
C ALA A 246 1.32 0.76 -14.31
N ALA A 247 2.05 1.51 -13.48
CA ALA A 247 2.03 2.98 -13.47
C ALA A 247 3.00 3.61 -14.48
N PHE A 248 4.10 2.92 -14.82
CA PHE A 248 5.15 3.40 -15.71
C PHE A 248 5.05 2.75 -17.09
N TYR A 249 4.68 3.52 -18.13
CA TYR A 249 4.42 2.98 -19.47
C TYR A 249 5.51 2.05 -20.03
N PRO A 250 6.82 2.36 -19.96
CA PRO A 250 7.87 1.46 -20.45
C PRO A 250 7.85 0.07 -19.79
N ASN A 251 7.46 -0.03 -18.52
CA ASN A 251 7.35 -1.31 -17.81
C ASN A 251 6.20 -2.19 -18.32
N CYS A 252 5.19 -1.63 -18.99
CA CYS A 252 3.97 -2.36 -19.35
C CYS A 252 3.39 -1.99 -20.73
N HIS A 253 4.20 -1.42 -21.64
CA HIS A 253 3.74 -0.84 -22.90
C HIS A 253 3.02 -1.83 -23.83
N GLY A 254 3.35 -3.13 -23.76
CA GLY A 254 2.65 -4.22 -24.48
C GLY A 254 1.63 -4.99 -23.64
N ILE A 255 1.38 -4.56 -22.40
CA ILE A 255 0.60 -5.28 -21.38
C ILE A 255 -0.62 -4.45 -20.94
N PHE A 256 -0.39 -3.22 -20.46
CA PHE A 256 -1.42 -2.23 -20.10
C PHE A 256 -1.32 -0.98 -20.98
N GLY A 257 -0.82 -1.16 -22.20
CA GLY A 257 -0.63 -0.10 -23.17
C GLY A 257 -0.91 -0.57 -24.59
N PHE A 258 -1.02 0.41 -25.49
CA PHE A 258 -1.21 0.19 -26.91
C PHE A 258 -0.47 1.27 -27.71
N TYR A 259 0.05 0.90 -28.88
CA TYR A 259 0.75 1.81 -29.79
C TYR A 259 0.11 1.72 -31.18
N ASP A 260 -0.38 2.86 -31.67
CA ASP A 260 -0.95 3.05 -33.00
C ASP A 260 0.03 3.85 -33.88
N PRO A 261 0.83 3.18 -34.73
CA PRO A 261 1.81 3.83 -35.59
C PRO A 261 1.18 4.58 -36.79
N ASP A 262 -0.08 4.28 -37.13
CA ASP A 262 -0.69 4.73 -38.38
C ASP A 262 -1.20 6.18 -38.32
N ILE A 263 -1.11 6.83 -37.15
CA ILE A 263 -1.70 8.14 -36.91
C ILE A 263 -0.67 9.26 -37.08
N THR A 264 -0.96 10.14 -38.04
CA THR A 264 -0.20 11.38 -38.29
C THR A 264 -0.92 12.63 -37.80
N ASP A 265 -2.23 12.55 -37.60
CA ASP A 265 -3.06 13.58 -36.98
C ASP A 265 -4.17 12.91 -36.16
N PRO A 266 -4.20 13.09 -34.83
CA PRO A 266 -5.19 12.47 -33.98
C PRO A 266 -6.50 13.26 -33.89
N ALA A 267 -6.61 14.45 -34.49
CA ALA A 267 -7.81 15.29 -34.35
C ALA A 267 -9.09 14.56 -34.81
N GLY A 268 -10.10 14.54 -33.93
CA GLY A 268 -11.38 13.86 -34.17
C GLY A 268 -11.36 12.34 -34.00
N LEU A 269 -10.24 11.77 -33.53
CA LEU A 269 -10.15 10.35 -33.15
C LEU A 269 -10.68 10.12 -31.73
N THR A 270 -11.28 8.97 -31.56
CA THR A 270 -11.68 8.42 -30.27
C THR A 270 -11.12 7.01 -30.15
N TYR A 271 -10.51 6.70 -29.01
CA TYR A 271 -10.09 5.35 -28.65
C TYR A 271 -10.92 4.85 -27.47
N GLU A 272 -11.37 3.61 -27.54
CA GLU A 272 -12.05 2.89 -26.47
C GLU A 272 -11.17 1.74 -26.02
N ALA A 273 -10.96 1.57 -24.72
CA ALA A 273 -10.21 0.46 -24.14
C ALA A 273 -11.13 -0.33 -23.20
N ILE A 274 -11.35 -1.61 -23.50
CA ILE A 274 -12.26 -2.49 -22.77
C ILE A 274 -11.49 -3.73 -22.29
N GLY A 275 -11.39 -3.93 -20.98
CA GLY A 275 -10.63 -5.01 -20.36
C GLY A 275 -11.52 -6.06 -19.69
N TRP A 276 -11.20 -7.34 -19.88
CA TRP A 276 -11.87 -8.46 -19.20
C TRP A 276 -10.90 -9.59 -18.86
N TYR A 277 -11.39 -10.58 -18.13
CA TYR A 277 -10.65 -11.80 -17.80
C TYR A 277 -10.99 -12.91 -18.79
N ASP A 278 -9.95 -13.50 -19.38
CA ASP A 278 -10.09 -14.64 -20.31
C ASP A 278 -10.78 -15.86 -19.66
N SER A 279 -10.56 -16.06 -18.36
CA SER A 279 -11.17 -17.13 -17.58
C SER A 279 -11.93 -16.59 -16.37
N SER A 280 -13.06 -17.22 -16.04
CA SER A 280 -13.89 -16.86 -14.89
C SER A 280 -13.17 -17.06 -13.55
N GLY A 281 -12.25 -18.02 -13.46
CA GLY A 281 -11.45 -18.28 -12.25
C GLY A 281 -10.39 -17.22 -11.96
N ALA A 282 -10.06 -16.38 -12.95
CA ALA A 282 -9.14 -15.25 -12.79
C ALA A 282 -9.86 -13.94 -12.47
N ASP A 283 -11.18 -13.87 -12.61
CA ASP A 283 -11.97 -12.66 -12.32
C ASP A 283 -11.97 -12.37 -10.81
N HIS A 284 -11.28 -11.30 -10.43
CA HIS A 284 -11.14 -10.93 -9.03
C HIS A 284 -12.46 -10.57 -8.34
N LEU A 285 -13.40 -9.90 -9.03
CA LEU A 285 -14.72 -9.59 -8.48
C LEU A 285 -15.49 -10.88 -8.21
N SER A 286 -15.51 -11.78 -9.19
CA SER A 286 -16.21 -13.06 -9.05
C SER A 286 -15.63 -13.89 -7.91
N PHE A 287 -14.30 -13.95 -7.83
CA PHE A 287 -13.58 -14.65 -6.79
C PHE A 287 -13.85 -14.07 -5.39
N PHE A 288 -13.85 -12.74 -5.25
CA PHE A 288 -14.16 -12.08 -4.00
C PHE A 288 -15.60 -12.33 -3.55
N LEU A 289 -16.57 -12.16 -4.44
CA LEU A 289 -18.00 -12.33 -4.11
C LEU A 289 -18.31 -13.74 -3.62
N GLN A 290 -17.56 -14.76 -4.04
CA GLN A 290 -17.71 -16.14 -3.54
C GLN A 290 -17.08 -16.36 -2.16
N ASN A 291 -16.12 -15.51 -1.74
CA ASN A 291 -15.25 -15.75 -0.58
C ASN A 291 -15.21 -14.61 0.44
N TRP A 292 -15.99 -13.55 0.26
CA TRP A 292 -15.97 -12.32 1.09
C TRP A 292 -16.10 -12.58 2.61
N LYS A 293 -16.77 -13.67 3.01
CA LYS A 293 -16.91 -14.07 4.44
C LYS A 293 -15.60 -14.44 5.12
N LEU A 294 -14.53 -14.69 4.36
CA LEU A 294 -13.20 -14.96 4.89
C LEU A 294 -12.43 -13.68 5.23
N CYS A 295 -12.92 -12.51 4.82
CA CYS A 295 -12.32 -11.22 5.17
C CYS A 295 -12.57 -10.89 6.64
N ALA A 296 -11.59 -10.28 7.31
CA ALA A 296 -11.67 -9.90 8.72
C ALA A 296 -12.49 -8.61 8.98
N GLY A 297 -13.48 -8.30 8.12
CA GLY A 297 -14.24 -7.06 8.14
C GLY A 297 -15.22 -6.94 9.32
N ASN A 298 -15.43 -5.72 9.80
CA ASN A 298 -16.48 -5.39 10.77
C ASN A 298 -17.82 -5.20 10.05
N PHE A 299 -18.40 -6.29 9.55
CA PHE A 299 -19.71 -6.23 8.89
C PHE A 299 -20.81 -5.96 9.92
N ASP A 300 -21.80 -5.12 9.58
CA ASP A 300 -23.01 -5.05 10.41
C ASP A 300 -23.78 -6.38 10.27
N HIS A 301 -23.52 -7.30 11.19
CA HIS A 301 -24.19 -8.60 11.24
C HIS A 301 -25.72 -8.49 11.39
N ALA A 302 -26.27 -7.30 11.68
CA ALA A 302 -27.71 -7.06 11.68
C ALA A 302 -28.30 -6.84 10.27
N LEU A 303 -27.50 -6.61 9.23
CA LEU A 303 -27.98 -6.52 7.85
C LEU A 303 -28.18 -7.91 7.24
N PRO A 304 -29.13 -8.09 6.29
CA PRO A 304 -29.19 -9.31 5.49
C PRO A 304 -27.94 -9.54 4.64
N GLU A 305 -27.67 -10.81 4.31
CA GLU A 305 -26.42 -11.25 3.64
C GLU A 305 -26.09 -10.49 2.34
N ALA A 306 -27.06 -10.27 1.47
CA ALA A 306 -26.83 -9.57 0.19
C ALA A 306 -26.44 -8.09 0.38
N LEU A 307 -26.89 -7.45 1.47
CA LEU A 307 -26.51 -6.08 1.79
C LEU A 307 -25.12 -6.04 2.43
N GLN A 308 -24.80 -6.99 3.31
CA GLN A 308 -23.43 -7.16 3.84
C GLN A 308 -22.41 -7.37 2.71
N GLN A 309 -22.78 -8.15 1.70
CA GLN A 309 -21.91 -8.40 0.54
C GLN A 309 -21.64 -7.13 -0.28
N LEU A 310 -22.57 -6.17 -0.32
CA LEU A 310 -22.35 -4.86 -0.95
C LEU A 310 -21.48 -3.93 -0.11
N GLU A 311 -21.63 -3.96 1.21
CA GLU A 311 -20.71 -3.25 2.12
C GLU A 311 -19.29 -3.80 1.94
N ALA A 312 -19.14 -5.12 1.89
CA ALA A 312 -17.86 -5.78 1.64
C ALA A 312 -17.27 -5.38 0.27
N LEU A 313 -18.10 -5.26 -0.77
CA LEU A 313 -17.66 -4.77 -2.08
C LEU A 313 -17.19 -3.31 -2.03
N ALA A 314 -17.94 -2.44 -1.34
CA ALA A 314 -17.55 -1.04 -1.17
C ALA A 314 -16.25 -0.90 -0.36
N GLU A 315 -16.05 -1.69 0.69
CA GLU A 315 -14.85 -1.69 1.52
C GLU A 315 -13.63 -2.27 0.79
N GLU A 316 -13.77 -3.44 0.15
CA GLU A 316 -12.66 -4.09 -0.57
C GLU A 316 -12.29 -3.32 -1.82
N PHE A 317 -13.26 -2.95 -2.66
CA PHE A 317 -12.99 -2.37 -3.97
C PHE A 317 -13.02 -0.84 -4.00
N GLY A 318 -13.64 -0.17 -3.02
CA GLY A 318 -13.94 1.26 -3.13
C GLY A 318 -14.95 1.56 -4.23
N TRP A 319 -15.82 0.61 -4.57
CA TRP A 319 -16.78 0.73 -5.67
C TRP A 319 -18.21 0.92 -5.14
N ALA A 320 -18.93 1.82 -5.79
CA ALA A 320 -20.35 2.03 -5.57
C ALA A 320 -21.13 1.34 -6.69
N MET A 321 -21.85 0.27 -6.33
CA MET A 321 -22.76 -0.42 -7.24
C MET A 321 -24.21 0.02 -6.95
N PRO A 322 -24.93 0.60 -7.92
CA PRO A 322 -26.32 0.97 -7.71
C PRO A 322 -27.22 -0.28 -7.64
N ILE A 323 -28.01 -0.39 -6.57
CA ILE A 323 -29.18 -1.28 -6.53
C ILE A 323 -30.40 -0.43 -6.87
N THR A 324 -31.09 -0.74 -7.95
CA THR A 324 -32.27 0.02 -8.38
C THR A 324 -33.56 -0.67 -7.95
N VAL A 325 -34.45 0.07 -7.27
CA VAL A 325 -35.78 -0.41 -6.87
C VAL A 325 -36.84 0.38 -7.62
N SER A 326 -37.75 -0.34 -8.30
CA SER A 326 -38.95 0.25 -8.89
C SER A 326 -39.92 0.72 -7.82
N ARG A 327 -40.46 1.93 -7.97
CA ARG A 327 -41.49 2.48 -7.08
C ARG A 327 -42.71 1.58 -7.02
N GLU A 328 -43.15 1.02 -8.14
CA GLU A 328 -44.30 0.10 -8.17
C GLU A 328 -44.04 -1.18 -7.36
N VAL A 329 -42.86 -1.78 -7.56
CA VAL A 329 -42.45 -2.98 -6.82
C VAL A 329 -42.34 -2.66 -5.32
N PHE A 330 -41.78 -1.50 -4.96
CA PHE A 330 -41.68 -1.07 -3.56
C PHE A 330 -43.05 -0.92 -2.90
N LEU A 331 -43.97 -0.17 -3.53
CA LEU A 331 -45.30 0.10 -2.98
C LEU A 331 -46.11 -1.19 -2.84
N SER A 332 -46.01 -2.09 -3.82
CA SER A 332 -46.71 -3.38 -3.79
C SER A 332 -46.15 -4.33 -2.73
N SER A 333 -44.83 -4.52 -2.67
CA SER A 333 -44.16 -5.42 -1.72
C SER A 333 -44.35 -4.98 -0.26
N LEU A 334 -44.31 -3.68 0.00
CA LEU A 334 -44.47 -3.13 1.36
C LEU A 334 -45.91 -2.69 1.67
N LYS A 335 -46.87 -2.89 0.78
CA LYS A 335 -48.26 -2.44 0.97
C LYS A 335 -48.37 -0.95 1.37
N ASP A 336 -47.45 -0.12 0.87
CA ASP A 336 -47.35 1.32 1.17
C ASP A 336 -48.26 2.11 0.22
N GLN A 337 -49.59 1.97 0.33
CA GLN A 337 -50.54 2.50 -0.65
C GLN A 337 -50.44 4.03 -0.83
N ASP A 338 -50.11 4.76 0.24
CA ASP A 338 -50.00 6.22 0.23
C ASP A 338 -48.58 6.72 -0.11
N GLY A 339 -47.60 5.81 -0.28
CA GLY A 339 -46.20 6.15 -0.57
C GLY A 339 -45.47 6.85 0.58
N THR A 340 -45.94 6.67 1.82
CA THR A 340 -45.41 7.35 3.00
C THR A 340 -44.00 6.85 3.32
N LEU A 341 -43.77 5.53 3.27
CA LEU A 341 -42.45 4.95 3.50
C LEU A 341 -41.47 5.34 2.41
N TRP A 342 -41.90 5.33 1.14
CA TRP A 342 -41.07 5.78 0.03
C TRP A 342 -40.56 7.21 0.24
N LYS A 343 -41.46 8.12 0.63
CA LYS A 343 -41.11 9.53 0.88
C LYS A 343 -40.16 9.67 2.07
N LEU A 344 -40.42 9.00 3.19
CA LEU A 344 -39.56 9.05 4.37
C LEU A 344 -38.15 8.50 4.10
N LEU A 345 -38.03 7.42 3.31
CA LEU A 345 -36.74 6.86 2.92
C LEU A 345 -35.97 7.78 1.96
N CYS A 346 -36.67 8.55 1.12
CA CYS A 346 -36.04 9.60 0.32
C CYS A 346 -35.54 10.76 1.20
N GLU A 347 -36.33 11.17 2.19
CA GLU A 347 -35.99 12.28 3.10
C GLU A 347 -34.79 11.94 4.02
N CYS A 348 -34.67 10.69 4.46
CA CYS A 348 -33.52 10.25 5.25
C CYS A 348 -32.29 9.87 4.41
N GLY A 349 -32.42 9.88 3.07
CA GLY A 349 -31.34 9.62 2.13
C GLY A 349 -31.01 8.15 1.91
N ALA A 350 -31.82 7.20 2.39
CA ALA A 350 -31.65 5.77 2.14
C ALA A 350 -32.13 5.32 0.76
N LEU A 351 -33.09 6.05 0.20
CA LEU A 351 -33.46 5.97 -1.20
C LEU A 351 -33.11 7.29 -1.90
N ARG A 352 -32.50 7.19 -3.07
CA ARG A 352 -32.19 8.35 -3.91
C ARG A 352 -32.91 8.23 -5.24
N ALA A 353 -33.94 9.04 -5.44
CA ALA A 353 -34.72 9.03 -6.68
C ALA A 353 -33.85 9.47 -7.87
N ILE A 354 -33.83 8.68 -8.95
CA ILE A 354 -33.10 8.99 -10.18
C ILE A 354 -33.99 9.73 -11.20
N ALA A 355 -34.91 10.55 -10.68
CA ALA A 355 -35.91 11.27 -11.46
C ALA A 355 -35.38 12.51 -12.20
N THR A 356 -34.20 12.99 -11.84
CA THR A 356 -33.54 14.13 -12.49
C THR A 356 -32.21 13.69 -13.08
N ASP A 357 -31.78 14.36 -14.15
CA ASP A 357 -30.49 14.09 -14.80
C ASP A 357 -29.31 14.27 -13.82
N ALA A 358 -29.41 15.22 -12.88
CA ALA A 358 -28.39 15.44 -11.87
C ALA A 358 -28.22 14.25 -10.91
N ALA A 359 -29.32 13.68 -10.42
CA ALA A 359 -29.28 12.53 -9.51
C ALA A 359 -28.90 11.23 -10.24
N ALA A 360 -29.32 11.07 -11.50
CA ALA A 360 -28.96 9.91 -12.32
C ALA A 360 -27.48 9.92 -12.73
N ARG A 361 -26.91 11.10 -12.96
CA ARG A 361 -25.49 11.30 -13.33
C ARG A 361 -24.51 10.80 -12.28
N GLU A 362 -24.83 10.92 -11.00
CA GLU A 362 -23.98 10.45 -9.88
C GLU A 362 -23.78 8.92 -9.87
N TRP A 363 -24.72 8.20 -10.47
CA TRP A 363 -24.72 6.74 -10.59
C TRP A 363 -24.47 6.25 -12.02
N LEU A 364 -24.23 7.17 -12.97
CA LEU A 364 -24.04 6.86 -14.39
C LEU A 364 -25.23 6.09 -15.00
N LEU A 365 -26.43 6.35 -14.48
CA LEU A 365 -27.67 5.73 -14.95
C LEU A 365 -28.47 6.70 -15.81
N ALA A 366 -29.36 6.16 -16.65
CA ALA A 366 -30.36 6.96 -17.33
C ALA A 366 -31.42 7.46 -16.33
N SER A 367 -31.96 8.66 -16.56
CA SER A 367 -33.04 9.21 -15.74
C SER A 367 -34.26 8.29 -15.77
N ALA A 368 -34.72 7.82 -14.60
CA ALA A 368 -35.88 6.95 -14.48
C ALA A 368 -36.78 7.46 -13.35
N PRO A 369 -37.86 8.20 -13.66
CA PRO A 369 -38.68 8.88 -12.64
C PRO A 369 -39.39 7.94 -11.66
N ASN A 370 -39.52 6.65 -12.00
CA ASN A 370 -40.16 5.63 -11.16
C ASN A 370 -39.16 4.68 -10.49
N GLN A 371 -37.87 5.04 -10.45
CA GLN A 371 -36.84 4.23 -9.78
C GLN A 371 -36.05 5.07 -8.78
N ALA A 372 -35.52 4.38 -7.77
CA ALA A 372 -34.58 4.95 -6.81
C ALA A 372 -33.42 3.98 -6.58
N VAL A 373 -32.26 4.53 -6.25
CA VAL A 373 -31.08 3.77 -5.83
C VAL A 373 -31.09 3.62 -4.30
N VAL A 374 -30.77 2.42 -3.82
CA VAL A 374 -30.59 2.15 -2.38
C VAL A 374 -29.19 2.57 -1.95
N GLU A 375 -29.11 3.46 -0.96
CA GLU A 375 -27.84 3.95 -0.38
C GLU A 375 -27.49 3.13 0.86
N VAL A 376 -26.80 1.99 0.65
CA VAL A 376 -26.51 0.99 1.71
C VAL A 376 -25.82 1.63 2.93
N GLY A 377 -24.82 2.49 2.71
CA GLY A 377 -24.10 3.18 3.79
C GLY A 377 -24.94 4.18 4.61
N LYS A 378 -26.17 4.47 4.19
CA LYS A 378 -27.11 5.33 4.92
C LYS A 378 -28.23 4.55 5.61
N LEU A 379 -28.23 3.22 5.53
CA LEU A 379 -29.25 2.38 6.17
C LEU A 379 -29.22 2.47 7.70
N ASP A 380 -28.08 2.76 8.31
CA ASP A 380 -28.02 3.01 9.76
C ASP A 380 -28.74 4.29 10.19
N ALA A 381 -28.72 5.34 9.35
CA ALA A 381 -29.46 6.56 9.61
C ALA A 381 -30.98 6.31 9.62
N VAL A 382 -31.44 5.36 8.80
CA VAL A 382 -32.85 4.92 8.75
C VAL A 382 -33.35 4.47 10.12
N ARG A 383 -32.54 3.70 10.86
CA ARG A 383 -32.89 3.16 12.18
C ARG A 383 -33.24 4.27 13.19
N ARG A 384 -32.68 5.47 13.01
CA ARG A 384 -32.77 6.60 13.94
C ARG A 384 -33.78 7.68 13.51
N PHE A 385 -34.26 7.65 12.27
CA PHE A 385 -34.98 8.77 11.65
C PHE A 385 -36.47 8.87 12.03
N SER A 386 -37.24 7.78 11.94
CA SER A 386 -38.68 7.78 12.23
C SER A 386 -39.15 6.46 12.83
N ALA A 387 -40.10 6.50 13.77
CA ALA A 387 -40.71 5.31 14.37
C ALA A 387 -41.39 4.43 13.30
N THR A 388 -42.09 5.05 12.34
CA THR A 388 -42.79 4.34 11.26
C THR A 388 -41.86 3.49 10.39
N VAL A 389 -40.65 3.98 10.15
CA VAL A 389 -39.65 3.24 9.35
C VAL A 389 -38.97 2.18 10.19
N ARG A 390 -38.73 2.47 11.48
CA ARG A 390 -38.15 1.52 12.44
C ARG A 390 -39.03 0.29 12.66
N ASP A 391 -40.34 0.49 12.80
CA ASP A 391 -41.30 -0.60 13.04
C ASP A 391 -41.40 -1.59 11.87
N ARG A 392 -41.01 -1.16 10.66
CA ARG A 392 -41.04 -1.98 9.42
C ARG A 392 -39.66 -2.22 8.82
N GLN A 393 -38.62 -2.01 9.61
CA GLN A 393 -37.23 -2.09 9.16
C GLN A 393 -36.90 -3.44 8.52
N ASP A 394 -37.32 -4.55 9.12
CA ASP A 394 -37.01 -5.90 8.60
C ASP A 394 -37.65 -6.15 7.23
N GLU A 395 -38.87 -5.68 7.01
CA GLU A 395 -39.55 -5.79 5.71
C GLU A 395 -38.81 -4.99 4.62
N ILE A 396 -38.37 -3.77 4.96
CA ILE A 396 -37.62 -2.89 4.06
C ILE A 396 -36.26 -3.51 3.72
N LEU A 397 -35.51 -3.96 4.72
CA LEU A 397 -34.20 -4.58 4.53
C LEU A 397 -34.31 -5.87 3.72
N ASN A 398 -35.34 -6.69 3.92
CA ASN A 398 -35.57 -7.90 3.13
C ASN A 398 -35.91 -7.61 1.67
N LEU A 399 -36.68 -6.55 1.39
CA LEU A 399 -36.94 -6.10 0.02
C LEU A 399 -35.65 -5.64 -0.67
N PHE A 400 -34.85 -4.83 0.02
CA PHE A 400 -33.57 -4.36 -0.51
C PHE A 400 -32.59 -5.51 -0.72
N ALA A 401 -32.50 -6.45 0.22
CA ALA A 401 -31.64 -7.61 0.11
C ALA A 401 -32.05 -8.55 -1.03
N SER A 402 -33.35 -8.82 -1.20
CA SER A 402 -33.83 -9.64 -2.33
C SER A 402 -33.60 -8.95 -3.68
N THR A 403 -33.74 -7.63 -3.74
CA THR A 403 -33.42 -6.85 -4.94
C THR A 403 -31.91 -6.84 -5.22
N ALA A 404 -31.09 -6.70 -4.17
CA ALA A 404 -29.63 -6.76 -4.28
C ALA A 404 -29.16 -8.13 -4.79
N ALA A 405 -29.70 -9.22 -4.22
CA ALA A 405 -29.35 -10.58 -4.61
C ALA A 405 -29.69 -10.87 -6.09
N THR A 406 -30.76 -10.27 -6.63
CA THR A 406 -31.10 -10.43 -8.05
C THR A 406 -30.26 -9.56 -8.97
N GLN A 407 -29.72 -8.43 -8.51
CA GLN A 407 -28.90 -7.51 -9.33
C GLN A 407 -27.39 -7.72 -9.19
N MET A 408 -26.94 -8.55 -8.24
CA MET A 408 -25.50 -8.82 -8.02
C MET A 408 -24.79 -9.28 -9.31
N PRO A 409 -23.61 -8.70 -9.62
CA PRO A 409 -22.85 -9.04 -10.81
C PRO A 409 -22.10 -10.34 -10.61
N GLU A 410 -21.86 -11.04 -11.71
CA GLU A 410 -21.09 -12.30 -11.72
C GLU A 410 -19.67 -12.11 -12.26
N ARG A 411 -19.46 -11.04 -13.04
CA ARG A 411 -18.23 -10.70 -13.75
C ARG A 411 -18.00 -9.20 -13.73
N MET A 412 -16.76 -8.78 -13.94
CA MET A 412 -16.43 -7.37 -14.19
C MET A 412 -15.87 -7.14 -15.59
N LEU A 413 -16.06 -5.92 -16.09
CA LEU A 413 -15.48 -5.45 -17.33
C LEU A 413 -15.00 -4.01 -17.14
N CYS A 414 -13.70 -3.80 -17.36
CA CYS A 414 -13.06 -2.49 -17.28
C CYS A 414 -13.30 -1.70 -18.55
N PHE A 415 -13.59 -0.40 -18.46
CA PHE A 415 -13.77 0.43 -19.65
C PHE A 415 -13.23 1.85 -19.50
N SER A 416 -12.76 2.41 -20.61
CA SER A 416 -12.49 3.84 -20.74
C SER A 416 -12.55 4.27 -22.20
N ARG A 417 -12.69 5.58 -22.41
CA ARG A 417 -12.70 6.19 -23.73
C ARG A 417 -12.00 7.55 -23.69
N VAL A 418 -11.06 7.73 -24.60
CA VAL A 418 -10.26 8.94 -24.77
C VAL A 418 -10.52 9.54 -26.15
N SER A 419 -10.76 10.85 -26.21
CA SER A 419 -11.05 11.56 -27.46
C SER A 419 -10.10 12.73 -27.71
N PHE A 420 -9.62 12.88 -28.93
CA PHE A 420 -8.79 14.00 -29.36
C PHE A 420 -9.67 15.08 -30.00
N LYS A 421 -9.92 16.18 -29.27
CA LYS A 421 -10.66 17.32 -29.83
C LYS A 421 -9.87 18.07 -30.89
N GLN A 422 -8.54 18.08 -30.74
CA GLN A 422 -7.59 18.74 -31.61
C GLN A 422 -6.25 17.99 -31.54
N THR A 423 -5.35 18.29 -32.46
CA THR A 423 -3.97 17.83 -32.39
C THR A 423 -3.28 18.51 -31.19
N PRO A 424 -2.81 17.77 -30.18
CA PRO A 424 -2.11 18.37 -29.05
C PRO A 424 -0.74 18.88 -29.49
N ALA A 425 -0.26 19.94 -28.83
CA ALA A 425 1.11 20.40 -29.00
C ALA A 425 2.13 19.30 -28.63
N PRO A 426 3.37 19.33 -29.13
CA PRO A 426 4.42 18.43 -28.67
C PRO A 426 4.65 18.56 -27.16
N PRO A 427 5.08 17.50 -26.46
CA PRO A 427 5.41 17.58 -25.04
C PRO A 427 6.51 18.63 -24.80
N GLU A 428 6.27 19.55 -23.86
CA GLU A 428 7.24 20.59 -23.49
C GLU A 428 8.48 19.98 -22.81
N ARG A 429 9.67 20.47 -23.16
CA ARG A 429 10.98 19.95 -22.68
C ARG A 429 11.80 21.01 -21.92
N GLY A 430 11.16 22.07 -21.45
CA GLY A 430 11.82 23.19 -20.79
C GLY A 430 12.09 22.94 -19.30
N PRO A 431 12.98 23.74 -18.67
CA PRO A 431 13.11 23.74 -17.21
C PRO A 431 11.77 24.15 -16.59
N ILE A 432 11.28 23.32 -15.68
CA ILE A 432 10.03 23.55 -14.97
C ILE A 432 10.27 24.47 -13.77
N LYS A 433 9.28 25.31 -13.42
CA LYS A 433 9.40 26.18 -12.24
C LYS A 433 8.85 25.48 -11.01
N VAL A 434 9.75 25.07 -10.12
CA VAL A 434 9.42 24.42 -8.84
C VAL A 434 10.06 25.17 -7.68
N ALA A 435 9.30 25.31 -6.59
CA ALA A 435 9.85 25.67 -5.30
C ALA A 435 10.36 24.41 -4.60
N LEU A 436 11.50 24.54 -3.93
CA LEU A 436 12.19 23.46 -3.24
C LEU A 436 12.29 23.81 -1.76
N ALA A 437 11.95 22.86 -0.90
CA ALA A 437 12.25 22.94 0.52
C ALA A 437 12.86 21.62 1.01
N VAL A 438 13.77 21.72 1.96
CA VAL A 438 14.46 20.58 2.57
C VAL A 438 14.16 20.59 4.05
N GLY A 439 13.85 19.43 4.62
CA GLY A 439 13.68 19.24 6.06
C GLY A 439 14.05 17.84 6.49
N ASN A 440 14.21 17.59 7.79
CA ASN A 440 14.50 16.23 8.27
C ASN A 440 13.24 15.35 8.22
N THR A 441 12.07 15.97 8.12
CA THR A 441 10.78 15.30 7.95
C THR A 441 9.96 16.00 6.87
N GLY A 442 8.95 15.31 6.33
CA GLY A 442 8.04 15.91 5.35
C GLY A 442 7.25 17.10 5.90
N THR A 443 6.98 17.11 7.21
CA THR A 443 6.30 18.24 7.85
C THR A 443 7.23 19.43 8.05
N GLU A 444 8.49 19.21 8.41
CA GLU A 444 9.48 20.30 8.49
C GLU A 444 9.73 20.95 7.13
N ALA A 445 9.90 20.14 6.08
CA ALA A 445 10.07 20.65 4.72
C ALA A 445 8.86 21.49 4.28
N LEU A 446 7.64 21.07 4.66
CA LEU A 446 6.41 21.80 4.41
C LEU A 446 6.29 23.08 5.23
N SER A 447 6.64 23.04 6.52
CA SER A 447 6.67 24.20 7.40
C SER A 447 7.67 25.25 6.91
N ALA A 448 8.85 24.83 6.44
CA ALA A 448 9.84 25.72 5.82
C ALA A 448 9.31 26.36 4.54
N TYR A 449 8.66 25.56 3.66
CA TYR A 449 8.02 26.07 2.45
C TYR A 449 6.91 27.09 2.75
N LEU A 450 6.00 26.78 3.69
CA LEU A 450 4.91 27.66 4.08
C LEU A 450 5.41 28.91 4.80
N GLY A 451 6.44 28.78 5.63
CA GLY A 451 7.14 29.89 6.28
C GLY A 451 7.62 30.92 5.27
N GLN A 452 8.35 30.46 4.25
CA GLN A 452 8.84 31.31 3.18
C GLN A 452 7.69 31.89 2.34
N LEU A 453 6.67 31.09 2.01
CA LEU A 453 5.55 31.50 1.16
C LEU A 453 4.67 32.58 1.81
N LEU A 454 4.39 32.45 3.11
CA LEU A 454 3.42 33.29 3.83
C LEU A 454 4.05 34.49 4.53
N ALA A 455 5.29 34.37 5.00
CA ALA A 455 5.93 35.37 5.88
C ALA A 455 7.33 35.83 5.41
N GLY A 456 7.87 35.27 4.32
CA GLY A 456 9.21 35.62 3.81
C GLY A 456 10.35 35.22 4.75
N GLU A 457 11.59 35.63 4.44
CA GLU A 457 12.79 35.12 5.12
C GLU A 457 12.89 35.49 6.62
N GLU A 458 12.53 36.72 7.00
CA GLU A 458 12.72 37.18 8.39
C GLU A 458 11.70 36.57 9.37
N GLN A 459 10.44 36.44 8.97
CA GLN A 459 9.34 35.98 9.83
C GLN A 459 8.97 34.52 9.58
N GLY A 460 9.39 33.95 8.44
CA GLY A 460 9.13 32.57 8.05
C GLY A 460 9.65 31.55 9.05
N ARG A 461 10.79 31.81 9.69
CA ARG A 461 11.36 30.90 10.70
C ARG A 461 10.50 30.79 11.96
N VAL A 462 9.86 31.88 12.36
CA VAL A 462 8.91 31.89 13.50
C VAL A 462 7.65 31.12 13.12
N LEU A 463 7.16 31.29 11.89
CA LEU A 463 6.00 30.56 11.39
C LEU A 463 6.29 29.06 11.25
N GLU A 464 7.48 28.68 10.78
CA GLU A 464 7.94 27.29 10.73
C GLU A 464 7.90 26.64 12.13
N ASP A 465 8.47 27.31 13.13
CA ASP A 465 8.46 26.83 14.52
C ASP A 465 7.03 26.71 15.08
N GLN A 466 6.12 27.65 14.74
CA GLN A 466 4.71 27.59 15.12
C GLN A 466 3.96 26.42 14.48
N LEU A 467 4.20 26.16 13.19
CA LEU A 467 3.61 25.04 12.46
C LEU A 467 4.11 23.70 13.00
N GLU A 468 5.39 23.57 13.32
CA GLU A 468 5.92 22.36 13.96
C GLU A 468 5.43 22.21 15.41
N ALA A 469 5.29 23.30 16.15
CA ALA A 469 4.74 23.27 17.51
C ALA A 469 3.30 22.76 17.52
N LEU A 470 2.49 23.14 16.54
CA LEU A 470 1.11 22.65 16.39
C LEU A 470 1.05 21.12 16.18
N GLN A 471 1.99 20.58 15.43
CA GLN A 471 2.08 19.14 15.21
C GLN A 471 2.53 18.41 16.49
N LEU A 472 3.46 18.99 17.24
CA LEU A 472 4.01 18.45 18.48
C LEU A 472 3.14 18.71 19.74
N ALA A 473 2.11 19.54 19.63
CA ALA A 473 1.31 20.05 20.74
C ALA A 473 0.80 18.94 21.69
N GLY A 474 0.24 17.85 21.17
CA GLY A 474 -0.30 16.76 21.99
C GLY A 474 0.73 16.05 22.87
N GLY A 475 2.01 16.08 22.51
CA GLY A 475 3.10 15.57 23.35
C GLY A 475 3.62 16.59 24.37
N LEU A 476 3.30 17.86 24.17
CA LEU A 476 3.75 19.00 24.98
C LEU A 476 2.66 19.50 25.96
N GLU A 477 1.39 19.20 25.71
CA GLU A 477 0.21 19.66 26.49
C GLU A 477 0.27 19.35 27.99
N GLN A 478 0.88 18.22 28.38
CA GLN A 478 1.00 17.84 29.80
C GLN A 478 2.18 18.51 30.51
N ARG A 479 2.98 19.34 29.82
CA ARG A 479 4.20 19.95 30.38
C ARG A 479 4.00 21.45 30.58
N GLN A 480 4.12 21.92 31.83
CA GLN A 480 3.91 23.33 32.20
C GLN A 480 5.21 24.15 32.32
N LEU A 481 6.38 23.51 32.30
CA LEU A 481 7.69 24.14 32.47
C LEU A 481 8.62 23.80 31.29
N ASP A 482 9.53 24.71 30.96
CA ASP A 482 10.58 24.57 29.93
C ASP A 482 10.08 24.23 28.52
N LEU A 483 8.91 24.76 28.14
CA LEU A 483 8.23 24.42 26.88
C LEU A 483 9.12 24.59 25.64
N GLY A 484 9.93 25.66 25.58
CA GLY A 484 10.83 25.92 24.45
C GLY A 484 11.96 24.90 24.33
N ALA A 485 12.57 24.50 25.45
CA ALA A 485 13.62 23.47 25.44
C ALA A 485 13.03 22.09 25.08
N LYS A 486 11.83 21.78 25.60
CA LYS A 486 11.11 20.54 25.29
C LYS A 486 10.63 20.48 23.85
N PHE A 487 10.24 21.62 23.27
CA PHE A 487 9.94 21.72 21.84
C PHE A 487 11.18 21.40 21.00
N LYS A 488 12.33 22.02 21.29
CA LYS A 488 13.59 21.73 20.61
C LYS A 488 14.00 20.26 20.72
N GLU A 489 13.86 19.66 21.91
CA GLU A 489 14.13 18.23 22.13
C GLU A 489 13.19 17.32 21.33
N ALA A 490 11.89 17.63 21.31
CA ALA A 490 10.90 16.86 20.56
C ALA A 490 11.11 16.97 19.04
N ARG A 491 11.43 18.17 18.55
CA ARG A 491 11.77 18.42 17.15
C ARG A 491 13.05 17.68 16.75
N HIS A 492 14.11 17.78 17.56
CA HIS A 492 15.34 17.00 17.35
C HIS A 492 15.06 15.49 17.32
N GLY A 493 14.27 14.99 18.26
CA GLY A 493 13.89 13.57 18.31
C GLY A 493 13.18 13.06 17.05
N LYS A 494 12.41 13.90 16.34
CA LYS A 494 11.80 13.56 15.04
C LYS A 494 12.81 13.34 13.91
N SER A 495 14.02 13.90 14.04
CA SER A 495 15.12 13.70 13.09
C SER A 495 15.74 12.31 13.20
N PHE A 496 15.27 11.49 14.14
CA PHE A 496 15.71 10.11 14.32
C PHE A 496 14.53 9.14 14.23
N ILE A 497 14.84 7.94 13.75
CA ILE A 497 13.94 6.79 13.77
C ILE A 497 14.38 5.91 14.92
N ALA A 498 13.43 5.57 15.78
CA ALA A 498 13.69 4.68 16.89
C ALA A 498 13.77 3.23 16.38
N GLN A 499 14.92 2.60 16.58
CA GLN A 499 15.13 1.20 16.23
C GLN A 499 14.85 0.31 17.43
N HIS A 500 14.22 -0.83 17.16
CA HIS A 500 13.95 -1.82 18.19
C HIS A 500 15.26 -2.35 18.77
N ALA A 501 15.32 -2.52 20.09
CA ALA A 501 16.54 -2.93 20.80
C ALA A 501 16.34 -4.23 21.59
N GLY A 502 15.42 -5.08 21.11
CA GLY A 502 15.06 -6.33 21.75
C GLY A 502 13.93 -6.22 22.78
N THR A 503 13.71 -7.34 23.45
CA THR A 503 12.65 -7.53 24.44
C THR A 503 13.19 -7.32 25.85
N LEU A 504 12.43 -6.65 26.70
CA LEU A 504 12.67 -6.54 28.12
C LEU A 504 11.50 -7.13 28.89
N TRP A 505 11.77 -8.09 29.76
CA TRP A 505 10.79 -8.69 30.65
C TRP A 505 10.58 -7.83 31.89
N THR A 506 9.31 -7.63 32.23
CA THR A 506 8.89 -6.89 33.44
C THR A 506 7.84 -7.67 34.20
N ILE A 507 7.85 -7.57 35.53
CA ILE A 507 6.79 -8.10 36.39
C ILE A 507 5.77 -6.98 36.58
N ARG A 508 4.52 -7.21 36.19
CA ARG A 508 3.43 -6.23 36.32
C ARG A 508 2.24 -6.82 37.05
N LEU A 509 1.56 -5.98 37.83
CA LEU A 509 0.27 -6.32 38.41
C LEU A 509 -0.79 -6.44 37.31
N GLN A 510 -1.50 -7.56 37.26
CA GLN A 510 -2.70 -7.75 36.46
C GLN A 510 -3.90 -7.16 37.20
N THR A 511 -4.61 -6.26 36.52
CA THR A 511 -5.94 -5.81 36.92
C THR A 511 -6.97 -6.72 36.25
N PRO A 512 -7.95 -7.28 36.98
CA PRO A 512 -9.06 -8.00 36.37
C PRO A 512 -9.81 -7.08 35.41
N GLU A 513 -10.12 -7.55 34.20
CA GLU A 513 -10.91 -6.78 33.23
C GLU A 513 -12.32 -6.49 33.79
N GLY A 514 -12.73 -5.23 33.75
CA GLY A 514 -14.10 -4.79 34.09
C GLY A 514 -14.32 -4.25 35.51
N GLU A 515 -13.34 -4.28 36.42
CA GLU A 515 -13.49 -3.70 37.78
C GLU A 515 -13.02 -2.23 37.85
N LYS A 516 -13.83 -1.37 38.50
CA LYS A 516 -13.47 0.04 38.75
C LYS A 516 -12.35 0.15 39.78
N ALA A 517 -11.46 1.12 39.62
CA ALA A 517 -10.35 1.39 40.53
C ALA A 517 -10.84 1.59 41.99
N ASN A 518 -10.26 0.86 42.94
CA ASN A 518 -10.59 0.90 44.36
C ASN A 518 -9.36 1.36 45.18
N ALA A 519 -9.51 2.45 45.93
CA ALA A 519 -8.43 3.08 46.70
C ALA A 519 -7.92 2.20 47.86
N GLU A 520 -8.77 1.39 48.50
CA GLU A 520 -8.37 0.47 49.58
C GLU A 520 -7.55 -0.71 49.04
N ARG A 521 -7.96 -1.26 47.88
CA ARG A 521 -7.17 -2.28 47.16
C ARG A 521 -5.83 -1.73 46.69
N ALA A 522 -5.81 -0.52 46.13
CA ALA A 522 -4.56 0.13 45.72
C ALA A 522 -3.62 0.32 46.92
N HIS A 523 -4.13 0.73 48.09
CA HIS A 523 -3.34 0.86 49.30
C HIS A 523 -2.78 -0.49 49.79
N ALA A 524 -3.60 -1.55 49.84
CA ALA A 524 -3.17 -2.90 50.20
C ALA A 524 -2.12 -3.47 49.21
N GLN A 525 -2.26 -3.18 47.91
CA GLN A 525 -1.31 -3.55 46.86
C GLN A 525 0.02 -2.78 46.95
N THR A 526 0.00 -1.53 47.44
CA THR A 526 1.22 -0.73 47.62
C THR A 526 2.08 -1.22 48.80
N GLN A 527 1.49 -1.96 49.74
CA GLN A 527 2.20 -2.56 50.88
C GLN A 527 2.81 -3.94 50.57
N LEU A 528 2.46 -4.54 49.42
CA LEU A 528 3.07 -5.79 48.96
C LEU A 528 4.46 -5.52 48.39
N THR A 529 5.47 -6.18 48.95
CA THR A 529 6.84 -6.13 48.44
C THR A 529 7.16 -7.46 47.76
N LEU A 530 7.65 -7.40 46.51
CA LEU A 530 8.14 -8.59 45.81
C LEU A 530 9.41 -9.11 46.51
N GLU A 531 9.57 -10.43 46.54
CA GLU A 531 10.74 -11.04 47.16
C GLU A 531 12.02 -10.72 46.37
N PRO A 532 13.14 -10.39 47.03
CA PRO A 532 14.39 -10.03 46.34
C PRO A 532 14.88 -11.08 45.34
N HIS A 533 14.61 -12.37 45.59
CA HIS A 533 14.97 -13.45 44.68
C HIS A 533 14.31 -13.33 43.29
N LEU A 534 13.05 -12.86 43.22
CA LEU A 534 12.36 -12.62 41.94
C LEU A 534 13.04 -11.52 41.12
N ALA A 535 13.62 -10.50 41.78
CA ALA A 535 14.38 -9.46 41.09
C ALA A 535 15.68 -10.02 40.47
N HIS A 536 16.36 -10.94 41.16
CA HIS A 536 17.54 -11.62 40.62
C HIS A 536 17.20 -12.52 39.44
N LEU A 537 16.13 -13.32 39.54
CA LEU A 537 15.64 -14.16 38.44
C LEU A 537 15.20 -13.32 37.24
N LEU A 538 14.49 -12.21 37.46
CA LEU A 538 14.11 -11.28 36.40
C LEU A 538 15.32 -10.67 35.71
N ASN A 539 16.32 -10.22 36.48
CA ASN A 539 17.56 -9.69 35.92
C ASN A 539 18.31 -10.75 35.11
N GLN A 540 18.39 -11.98 35.60
CA GLN A 540 19.00 -13.10 34.88
C GLN A 540 18.26 -13.40 33.56
N ALA A 541 16.92 -13.44 33.58
CA ALA A 541 16.12 -13.62 32.38
C ALA A 541 16.34 -12.48 31.37
N ASN A 542 16.44 -11.22 31.84
CA ASN A 542 16.71 -10.07 30.98
C ASN A 542 18.12 -10.07 30.38
N LEU A 543 19.14 -10.50 31.13
CA LEU A 543 20.49 -10.67 30.58
C LEU A 543 20.52 -11.76 29.50
N LEU A 544 19.84 -12.88 29.72
CA LEU A 544 19.72 -13.95 28.72
C LEU A 544 18.88 -13.52 27.51
N GLN A 545 17.84 -12.69 27.72
CA GLN A 545 17.05 -12.12 26.64
C GLN A 545 17.89 -11.18 25.78
N HIS A 546 18.68 -10.30 26.40
CA HIS A 546 19.61 -9.43 25.69
C HIS A 546 20.63 -10.25 24.88
N ASP A 547 21.21 -11.30 25.46
CA ASP A 547 22.18 -12.15 24.75
C ASP A 547 21.56 -12.88 23.56
N TYR A 548 20.30 -13.32 23.68
CA TYR A 548 19.55 -13.92 22.58
C TYR A 548 19.22 -12.91 21.48
N ASP A 549 18.75 -11.71 21.85
CA ASP A 549 18.41 -10.64 20.90
C ASP A 549 19.65 -10.16 20.14
N ARG A 550 20.78 -9.95 20.84
CA ARG A 550 22.08 -9.66 20.21
C ARG A 550 22.51 -10.79 19.28
N GLY A 551 22.28 -12.04 19.67
CA GLY A 551 22.53 -13.20 18.82
C GLY A 551 21.71 -13.18 17.52
N CYS A 552 20.45 -12.77 17.58
CA CYS A 552 19.59 -12.57 16.41
C CYS A 552 20.12 -11.43 15.52
N GLU A 553 20.50 -10.29 16.10
CA GLU A 553 21.09 -9.16 15.36
C GLU A 553 22.41 -9.55 14.66
N GLU A 554 23.27 -10.31 15.34
CA GLU A 554 24.51 -10.84 14.76
C GLU A 554 24.22 -11.82 13.60
N ILE A 555 23.17 -12.64 13.69
CA ILE A 555 22.72 -13.51 12.59
C ILE A 555 22.30 -12.68 11.37
N GLU A 556 21.52 -11.62 11.57
CA GLU A 556 21.13 -10.71 10.48
C GLU A 556 22.33 -9.99 9.88
N SER A 557 23.29 -9.54 10.70
CA SER A 557 24.53 -8.95 10.22
C SER A 557 25.36 -9.94 9.40
N LEU A 558 25.46 -11.20 9.84
CA LEU A 558 26.16 -12.26 9.10
C LEU A 558 25.45 -12.62 7.80
N ARG A 559 24.12 -12.61 7.77
CA ARG A 559 23.32 -12.78 6.54
C ARG A 559 23.60 -11.65 5.55
N GLY A 560 23.62 -10.41 6.02
CA GLY A 560 23.96 -9.24 5.21
C GLY A 560 25.39 -9.33 4.65
N GLN A 561 26.35 -9.74 5.48
CA GLN A 561 27.74 -9.94 5.06
C GLN A 561 27.85 -11.06 4.01
N LEU A 562 27.23 -12.21 4.26
CA LEU A 562 27.19 -13.33 3.32
C LEU A 562 26.58 -12.92 1.97
N TYR A 563 25.52 -12.12 1.98
CA TYR A 563 24.93 -11.58 0.75
C TYR A 563 25.91 -10.67 0.01
N ALA A 564 26.57 -9.74 0.71
CA ALA A 564 27.55 -8.84 0.11
C ALA A 564 28.76 -9.61 -0.47
N ASP A 565 29.25 -10.63 0.23
CA ASP A 565 30.37 -11.45 -0.23
C ASP A 565 29.95 -12.41 -1.37
N TRP A 566 28.71 -12.89 -1.36
CA TRP A 566 28.13 -13.60 -2.51
C TRP A 566 28.03 -12.69 -3.74
N CYS A 567 27.61 -11.42 -3.59
CA CYS A 567 27.61 -10.46 -4.69
C CYS A 567 29.02 -10.24 -5.25
N LYS A 568 30.03 -10.09 -4.38
CA LYS A 568 31.45 -9.98 -4.82
C LYS A 568 31.92 -11.25 -5.51
N TYR A 569 31.56 -12.43 -5.01
CA TYR A 569 31.82 -13.70 -5.67
C TYR A 569 31.23 -13.71 -7.08
N MET A 570 29.99 -13.27 -7.25
CA MET A 570 29.34 -13.18 -8.57
C MET A 570 30.09 -12.22 -9.51
N VAL A 571 30.57 -11.08 -9.02
CA VAL A 571 31.42 -10.16 -9.81
C VAL A 571 32.77 -10.81 -10.17
N CYS A 572 33.37 -11.60 -9.28
CA CYS A 572 34.61 -12.32 -9.57
C CYS A 572 34.40 -13.47 -10.58
N ALA A 573 33.21 -14.09 -10.59
CA ALA A 573 32.85 -15.13 -11.56
C ALA A 573 32.63 -14.55 -12.96
N TYR A 574 32.10 -13.32 -13.03
CA TYR A 574 31.78 -12.61 -14.27
C TYR A 574 32.40 -11.20 -14.27
N PRO A 575 33.74 -11.10 -14.32
CA PRO A 575 34.43 -9.81 -14.23
C PRO A 575 34.34 -9.04 -15.56
N PRO A 576 34.19 -7.69 -15.52
CA PRO A 576 34.29 -6.85 -16.72
C PRO A 576 35.60 -7.09 -17.46
N GLU A 577 35.54 -7.16 -18.79
CA GLU A 577 36.68 -7.53 -19.66
C GLU A 577 37.96 -6.74 -19.34
N GLU A 578 37.82 -5.44 -19.10
CA GLU A 578 38.92 -4.50 -18.86
C GLU A 578 39.56 -4.66 -17.45
N MET A 579 38.87 -5.31 -16.51
CA MET A 579 39.27 -5.38 -15.10
C MET A 579 39.54 -6.82 -14.61
N LYS A 580 39.49 -7.82 -15.48
CA LYS A 580 39.81 -9.24 -15.19
C LYS A 580 41.05 -9.46 -14.29
N PRO A 581 42.20 -8.78 -14.46
CA PRO A 581 43.39 -8.99 -13.62
C PRO A 581 43.28 -8.43 -12.19
N SER A 582 42.31 -7.55 -11.94
CA SER A 582 42.17 -6.80 -10.68
C SER A 582 41.33 -7.53 -9.63
N TYR A 583 40.65 -8.62 -10.01
CA TYR A 583 39.79 -9.38 -9.10
C TYR A 583 40.51 -10.61 -8.51
N PRO A 584 40.16 -11.01 -7.26
CA PRO A 584 40.68 -12.24 -6.67
C PRO A 584 40.28 -13.49 -7.46
N ALA A 585 41.05 -14.57 -7.31
CA ALA A 585 40.74 -15.85 -7.95
C ALA A 585 39.40 -16.43 -7.44
N LEU A 586 38.58 -16.93 -8.37
CA LEU A 586 37.22 -17.41 -8.09
C LEU A 586 37.16 -18.48 -7.00
N ASP A 587 38.07 -19.47 -7.04
CA ASP A 587 38.13 -20.55 -6.06
C ASP A 587 38.42 -20.03 -4.64
N LEU A 588 39.23 -18.97 -4.50
CA LEU A 588 39.50 -18.35 -3.20
C LEU A 588 38.27 -17.64 -2.64
N CYS A 589 37.51 -16.94 -3.49
CA CYS A 589 36.26 -16.31 -3.09
C CYS A 589 35.22 -17.37 -2.69
N ARG A 590 35.12 -18.46 -3.46
CA ARG A 590 34.23 -19.59 -3.16
C ARG A 590 34.59 -20.24 -1.83
N ASP A 591 35.86 -20.60 -1.63
CA ASP A 591 36.36 -21.21 -0.40
C ASP A 591 36.12 -20.30 0.81
N TYR A 592 36.27 -18.98 0.64
CA TYR A 592 35.97 -18.02 1.69
C TYR A 592 34.48 -18.07 2.09
N VAL A 593 33.56 -17.98 1.12
CA VAL A 593 32.11 -18.03 1.38
C VAL A 593 31.71 -19.38 2.00
N GLU A 594 32.19 -20.51 1.44
CA GLU A 594 31.83 -21.86 1.89
C GLU A 594 32.43 -22.22 3.25
N CYS A 595 33.70 -21.88 3.50
CA CYS A 595 34.41 -22.31 4.70
C CYS A 595 34.47 -21.24 5.81
N ARG A 596 34.17 -19.96 5.54
CA ARG A 596 34.11 -18.90 6.56
C ARG A 596 32.68 -18.43 6.78
N ASP A 597 32.08 -17.75 5.82
CA ASP A 597 30.83 -17.02 6.04
C ASP A 597 29.67 -17.96 6.38
N LEU A 598 29.46 -19.00 5.56
CA LEU A 598 28.41 -19.99 5.77
C LEU A 598 28.60 -20.79 7.06
N VAL A 599 29.84 -21.14 7.40
CA VAL A 599 30.16 -21.89 8.63
C VAL A 599 29.85 -21.05 9.85
N LEU A 600 30.30 -19.78 9.88
CA LEU A 600 30.05 -18.85 10.98
C LEU A 600 28.55 -18.61 11.17
N LEU A 601 27.82 -18.37 10.08
CA LEU A 601 26.37 -18.18 10.11
C LEU A 601 25.65 -19.42 10.66
N LYS A 602 25.94 -20.61 10.14
CA LYS A 602 25.32 -21.86 10.60
C LYS A 602 25.61 -22.15 12.07
N GLN A 603 26.86 -21.95 12.49
CA GLN A 603 27.24 -22.10 13.91
C GLN A 603 26.51 -21.11 14.80
N LYS A 604 26.37 -19.86 14.36
CA LYS A 604 25.66 -18.84 15.13
C LYS A 604 24.16 -19.13 15.23
N ILE A 605 23.52 -19.53 14.13
CA ILE A 605 22.10 -19.97 14.13
C ILE A 605 21.90 -21.12 15.10
N ALA A 606 22.75 -22.16 15.02
CA ALA A 606 22.68 -23.33 15.90
C ALA A 606 22.84 -22.95 17.39
N THR A 607 23.87 -22.17 17.72
CA THR A 607 24.15 -21.76 19.10
C THR A 607 23.12 -20.78 19.66
N ASN A 608 22.49 -19.95 18.82
CA ASN A 608 21.45 -19.04 19.26
C ASN A 608 20.11 -19.78 19.50
N GLY A 609 19.76 -20.74 18.63
CA GLY A 609 18.50 -21.48 18.68
C GLY A 609 17.29 -20.64 18.25
N LEU A 610 16.09 -21.22 18.35
CA LEU A 610 14.83 -20.57 17.96
C LEU A 610 13.85 -20.57 19.14
N LEU A 611 13.54 -19.39 19.66
CA LEU A 611 12.59 -19.23 20.77
C LEU A 611 11.15 -19.10 20.26
N ALA A 612 10.25 -19.94 20.76
CA ALA A 612 8.81 -19.77 20.64
C ALA A 612 8.22 -19.29 21.97
N LEU A 613 7.38 -18.26 21.93
CA LEU A 613 6.65 -17.73 23.08
C LEU A 613 5.18 -18.11 22.98
N GLN A 614 4.63 -18.72 24.04
CA GLN A 614 3.21 -18.98 24.22
C GLN A 614 2.71 -18.17 25.40
N LEU A 615 1.88 -17.16 25.12
CA LEU A 615 1.26 -16.31 26.14
C LEU A 615 -0.14 -16.84 26.45
N GLU A 616 -0.24 -18.01 27.08
CA GLU A 616 -1.54 -18.54 27.54
C GLU A 616 -1.79 -18.28 29.03
N ASN A 617 -3.06 -18.00 29.33
CA ASN A 617 -3.56 -17.80 30.68
C ASN A 617 -3.54 -19.12 31.47
N GLN A 618 -2.64 -19.15 32.44
CA GLN A 618 -2.72 -19.81 33.75
C GLN A 618 -1.94 -21.11 34.03
N ASN A 619 -1.51 -21.99 33.12
CA ASN A 619 -0.80 -23.24 33.56
C ASN A 619 0.21 -23.91 32.58
N GLY A 620 0.87 -23.18 31.67
CA GLY A 620 1.82 -23.74 30.68
C GLY A 620 3.20 -23.09 30.66
N ALA A 621 4.17 -23.71 29.97
CA ALA A 621 5.48 -23.11 29.68
C ALA A 621 5.29 -21.84 28.82
N ILE A 622 5.86 -20.71 29.27
CA ILE A 622 5.79 -19.41 28.57
C ILE A 622 6.65 -19.43 27.31
N ALA A 623 7.75 -20.18 27.35
CA ALA A 623 8.75 -20.19 26.31
C ALA A 623 9.26 -21.61 26.04
N ARG A 624 9.56 -21.91 24.77
CA ARG A 624 10.14 -23.18 24.33
C ARG A 624 11.21 -22.93 23.27
N ASP A 625 12.31 -23.67 23.35
CA ASP A 625 13.27 -23.77 22.24
C ASP A 625 12.77 -24.79 21.21
N LEU A 626 12.71 -24.35 19.96
CA LEU A 626 12.30 -25.16 18.81
C LEU A 626 13.49 -25.82 18.10
N SER A 627 14.73 -25.44 18.43
CA SER A 627 15.94 -25.98 17.77
C SER A 627 16.40 -27.34 18.28
N GLY A 628 15.86 -27.81 19.42
CA GLY A 628 16.20 -29.10 20.01
C GLY A 628 17.60 -29.17 20.64
N GLN A 629 18.36 -28.06 20.68
CA GLN A 629 19.69 -28.00 21.27
C GLN A 629 19.63 -27.53 22.73
N SER A 630 19.89 -28.43 23.68
CA SER A 630 19.71 -28.18 25.12
C SER A 630 20.53 -27.02 25.70
N ASN A 631 21.57 -26.54 25.01
CA ASN A 631 22.48 -25.48 25.47
C ASN A 631 22.40 -24.19 24.64
N SER A 632 21.44 -24.05 23.71
CA SER A 632 21.28 -22.84 22.91
C SER A 632 20.96 -21.61 23.79
N SER A 633 21.18 -20.40 23.28
CA SER A 633 20.72 -19.16 23.96
C SER A 633 19.21 -19.18 24.16
N ALA A 634 18.44 -19.66 23.17
CA ALA A 634 17.00 -19.86 23.26
C ALA A 634 16.61 -20.84 24.37
N ALA A 635 17.29 -21.99 24.49
CA ALA A 635 17.01 -22.97 25.54
C ALA A 635 17.27 -22.41 26.94
N ARG A 636 18.41 -21.72 27.13
CA ARG A 636 18.75 -21.07 28.41
C ARG A 636 17.75 -19.99 28.79
N LEU A 637 17.34 -19.17 27.82
CA LEU A 637 16.32 -18.15 28.01
C LEU A 637 14.96 -18.77 28.35
N ALA A 638 14.52 -19.79 27.59
CA ALA A 638 13.26 -20.48 27.84
C ALA A 638 13.22 -21.09 29.25
N GLN A 639 14.30 -21.72 29.69
CA GLN A 639 14.42 -22.25 31.05
C GLN A 639 14.31 -21.14 32.10
N ALA A 640 15.02 -20.03 31.93
CA ALA A 640 14.98 -18.91 32.88
C ALA A 640 13.58 -18.27 32.97
N LEU A 641 12.91 -18.10 31.83
CA LEU A 641 11.54 -17.55 31.78
C LEU A 641 10.53 -18.49 32.44
N ASN A 642 10.62 -19.80 32.17
CA ASN A 642 9.73 -20.78 32.80
C ASN A 642 9.97 -20.90 34.31
N GLN A 643 11.24 -20.84 34.76
CA GLN A 643 11.56 -20.82 36.18
C GLN A 643 11.00 -19.57 36.87
N LEU A 644 11.20 -18.39 36.27
CA LEU A 644 10.65 -17.14 36.80
C LEU A 644 9.12 -17.15 36.86
N ALA A 645 8.47 -17.72 35.84
CA ALA A 645 7.02 -17.88 35.80
C ALA A 645 6.49 -18.75 36.94
N GLN A 646 7.15 -19.89 37.19
CA GLN A 646 6.80 -20.81 38.28
C GLN A 646 6.94 -20.15 39.65
N GLU A 647 8.05 -19.44 39.90
CA GLU A 647 8.27 -18.72 41.16
C GLU A 647 7.28 -17.56 41.34
N LEU A 648 6.93 -16.87 40.25
CA LEU A 648 5.91 -15.83 40.28
C LEU A 648 4.51 -16.39 40.60
N GLN A 649 4.18 -17.56 40.05
CA GLN A 649 2.94 -18.27 40.38
C GLN A 649 2.91 -18.68 41.85
N ALA A 650 4.02 -19.21 42.38
CA ALA A 650 4.16 -19.52 43.81
C ALA A 650 3.98 -18.28 44.69
N HIS A 651 4.50 -17.12 44.26
CA HIS A 651 4.29 -15.84 44.95
C HIS A 651 2.82 -15.38 44.91
N ASN A 652 2.14 -15.55 43.77
CA ASN A 652 0.72 -15.22 43.62
C ASN A 652 -0.18 -16.12 44.49
N SER A 653 0.24 -17.35 44.79
CA SER A 653 -0.50 -18.27 45.67
C SER A 653 -0.33 -17.98 47.18
N LYS A 654 0.49 -17.01 47.58
CA LYS A 654 0.71 -16.68 49.00
C LYS A 654 -0.54 -16.03 49.61
N PRO A 655 -0.88 -16.33 50.89
CA PRO A 655 -2.07 -15.79 51.54
C PRO A 655 -2.14 -14.26 51.55
N ALA A 656 -1.01 -13.58 51.77
CA ALA A 656 -0.94 -12.12 51.74
C ALA A 656 -1.26 -11.52 50.35
N THR A 657 -0.79 -12.18 49.28
CA THR A 657 -1.03 -11.77 47.89
C THR A 657 -2.49 -12.03 47.47
N GLN A 658 -3.05 -13.18 47.87
CA GLN A 658 -4.46 -13.52 47.64
C GLN A 658 -5.41 -12.61 48.43
N GLN A 659 -5.09 -12.29 49.68
CA GLN A 659 -5.87 -11.36 50.52
C GLN A 659 -5.89 -9.94 49.95
N ALA A 660 -4.82 -9.50 49.29
CA ALA A 660 -4.74 -8.21 48.62
C ALA A 660 -5.37 -8.20 47.21
N ASN A 661 -5.92 -9.33 46.74
CA ASN A 661 -6.41 -9.52 45.38
C ASN A 661 -5.41 -9.04 44.31
N ALA A 662 -4.13 -9.38 44.51
CA ALA A 662 -3.04 -9.04 43.62
C ALA A 662 -2.64 -10.26 42.79
N SER A 663 -2.46 -10.07 41.47
CA SER A 663 -1.90 -11.09 40.58
C SER A 663 -0.77 -10.47 39.80
N TYR A 664 0.46 -10.98 39.93
CA TYR A 664 1.59 -10.50 39.15
C TYR A 664 1.82 -11.41 37.95
N ALA A 665 2.05 -10.82 36.78
CA ALA A 665 2.39 -11.55 35.57
C ALA A 665 3.66 -11.02 34.94
N LEU A 666 4.42 -11.93 34.33
CA LEU A 666 5.55 -11.60 33.50
C LEU A 666 5.02 -11.07 32.16
N LYS A 667 5.44 -9.86 31.78
CA LYS A 667 5.05 -9.23 30.51
C LYS A 667 6.29 -8.77 29.72
N PRO A 668 6.38 -9.13 28.43
CA PRO A 668 7.39 -8.58 27.55
C PRO A 668 7.05 -7.11 27.24
N THR A 669 8.07 -6.28 27.20
CA THR A 669 8.01 -4.87 26.84
C THR A 669 9.18 -4.54 25.91
N ALA A 670 9.10 -3.46 25.13
CA ALA A 670 10.22 -3.05 24.29
C ALA A 670 11.40 -2.59 25.15
N GLY A 671 12.62 -3.04 24.81
CA GLY A 671 13.85 -2.55 25.43
C GLY A 671 14.15 -1.07 25.10
N PRO A 672 15.19 -0.48 25.74
CA PRO A 672 15.64 0.88 25.45
C PRO A 672 16.07 1.03 23.98
N ARG A 673 15.33 1.82 23.21
CA ARG A 673 15.50 1.92 21.74
C ARG A 673 16.85 2.52 21.34
N TYR A 674 17.39 2.03 20.23
CA TYR A 674 18.44 2.73 19.49
C TYR A 674 17.85 3.82 18.62
N TRP A 675 18.70 4.73 18.14
CA TRP A 675 18.27 5.84 17.30
C TRP A 675 19.17 5.94 16.09
N GLN A 676 18.58 5.93 14.90
CA GLN A 676 19.28 6.20 13.65
C GLN A 676 18.77 7.51 13.04
N PRO A 677 19.62 8.28 12.35
CA PRO A 677 19.16 9.46 11.63
C PRO A 677 18.07 9.10 10.61
N ARG A 678 17.08 9.97 10.48
CA ARG A 678 16.08 9.91 9.42
C ARG A 678 16.69 10.46 8.12
N GLU A 679 16.27 9.90 6.99
CA GLU A 679 16.64 10.45 5.69
C GLU A 679 16.01 11.84 5.47
N PRO A 680 16.74 12.80 4.89
CA PRO A 680 16.20 14.12 4.61
C PRO A 680 15.07 14.04 3.59
N VAL A 681 14.10 14.92 3.71
CA VAL A 681 12.96 15.02 2.80
C VAL A 681 13.09 16.24 1.92
N LEU A 682 12.94 16.02 0.61
CA LEU A 682 12.82 17.06 -0.39
C LEU A 682 11.35 17.29 -0.71
N LEU A 683 10.83 18.49 -0.43
CA LEU A 683 9.51 18.91 -0.85
C LEU A 683 9.62 19.73 -2.14
N LEU A 684 8.87 19.31 -3.15
CA LEU A 684 8.69 20.02 -4.41
C LEU A 684 7.28 20.61 -4.44
N ALA A 685 7.18 21.91 -4.73
CA ALA A 685 5.89 22.60 -4.83
C ALA A 685 5.81 23.43 -6.12
N GLY A 686 4.69 23.31 -6.83
CA GLY A 686 4.44 23.99 -8.09
C GLY A 686 3.38 23.27 -8.93
N ALA A 687 2.79 23.96 -9.90
CA ALA A 687 1.77 23.37 -10.78
C ALA A 687 2.32 22.18 -11.59
N GLU A 688 3.60 22.24 -11.97
CA GLU A 688 4.26 21.21 -12.77
C GLU A 688 4.69 19.97 -11.97
N VAL A 689 4.57 19.99 -10.64
CA VAL A 689 4.83 18.83 -9.76
C VAL A 689 3.58 18.44 -8.96
N GLN A 690 2.41 18.91 -9.41
CA GLN A 690 1.15 18.54 -8.79
C GLN A 690 0.92 17.03 -8.93
N ALA A 691 0.62 16.38 -7.81
CA ALA A 691 0.32 14.95 -7.81
C ALA A 691 -0.81 14.63 -8.78
N SER A 692 -0.59 13.63 -9.62
CA SER A 692 -1.57 13.23 -10.62
C SER A 692 -2.81 12.62 -9.97
N ALA A 693 -3.99 12.99 -10.48
CA ALA A 693 -5.27 12.36 -10.14
C ALA A 693 -5.52 11.06 -10.93
N ARG A 694 -4.46 10.47 -11.51
CA ARG A 694 -4.51 9.24 -12.31
C ARG A 694 -4.70 7.99 -11.47
N HIS A 695 -4.18 7.99 -10.24
CA HIS A 695 -4.23 6.85 -9.32
C HIS A 695 -4.70 7.31 -7.93
N GLY A 696 -5.39 6.44 -7.19
CA GLY A 696 -5.77 6.68 -5.79
C GLY A 696 -6.84 7.76 -5.58
N GLN A 697 -7.56 8.15 -6.65
CA GLN A 697 -8.58 9.19 -6.61
C GLN A 697 -9.79 8.82 -7.49
N ASP A 698 -10.05 7.54 -7.68
CA ASP A 698 -11.05 7.06 -8.66
C ASP A 698 -12.46 7.53 -8.26
N GLY A 699 -12.77 7.49 -6.95
CA GLY A 699 -14.05 7.93 -6.40
C GLY A 699 -14.22 9.44 -6.15
N ARG A 700 -13.28 10.29 -6.60
CA ARG A 700 -13.29 11.75 -6.34
C ARG A 700 -14.52 12.52 -6.85
N LEU A 701 -15.35 11.89 -7.69
CA LEU A 701 -16.54 12.48 -8.28
C LEU A 701 -17.80 12.25 -7.45
N ARG A 702 -17.71 11.45 -6.37
CA ARG A 702 -18.82 11.19 -5.44
C ARG A 702 -18.47 11.68 -4.04
N ASP A 703 -19.51 12.04 -3.31
CA ASP A 703 -19.36 12.57 -1.95
C ASP A 703 -18.84 11.52 -0.96
N ASP A 704 -19.12 10.24 -1.21
CA ASP A 704 -18.70 9.08 -0.41
C ASP A 704 -17.29 8.56 -0.76
N GLY A 705 -16.64 9.13 -1.78
CA GLY A 705 -15.32 8.69 -2.22
C GLY A 705 -15.29 7.34 -2.94
N LEU A 706 -16.44 6.76 -3.29
CA LEU A 706 -16.52 5.49 -4.02
C LEU A 706 -16.55 5.73 -5.54
N LEU A 707 -16.08 4.75 -6.32
CA LEU A 707 -16.16 4.76 -7.78
C LEU A 707 -17.52 4.26 -8.25
N ALA A 708 -18.31 5.12 -8.92
CA ALA A 708 -19.58 4.71 -9.53
C ALA A 708 -19.35 3.64 -10.62
N CYS A 709 -19.92 2.45 -10.42
CA CYS A 709 -19.89 1.37 -11.41
C CYS A 709 -21.29 1.15 -12.00
N VAL A 710 -21.36 0.63 -13.22
CA VAL A 710 -22.64 0.45 -13.93
C VAL A 710 -22.96 -1.04 -14.07
N PRO A 711 -24.06 -1.52 -13.48
CA PRO A 711 -24.52 -2.88 -13.72
C PRO A 711 -25.13 -2.97 -15.12
N ALA A 712 -24.82 -4.05 -15.82
CA ALA A 712 -25.45 -4.42 -17.08
C ALA A 712 -26.01 -5.83 -16.97
N ASP A 713 -27.34 -5.92 -16.99
CA ASP A 713 -28.04 -7.18 -17.08
C ASP A 713 -27.96 -7.72 -18.52
N ASP A 714 -27.94 -9.04 -18.64
CA ASP A 714 -27.94 -9.76 -19.91
C ASP A 714 -26.82 -9.38 -20.91
N PHE A 715 -25.63 -8.99 -20.45
CA PHE A 715 -24.52 -8.64 -21.33
C PHE A 715 -23.91 -9.90 -22.00
N PRO A 716 -23.51 -9.85 -23.30
CA PRO A 716 -22.93 -11.01 -24.01
C PRO A 716 -21.46 -11.26 -23.66
N TYR A 717 -21.09 -11.31 -22.38
CA TYR A 717 -19.71 -11.47 -21.89
C TYR A 717 -18.99 -12.69 -22.49
N GLU A 718 -19.66 -13.84 -22.53
CA GLU A 718 -19.09 -15.10 -23.07
C GLU A 718 -18.74 -15.01 -24.56
N LYS A 719 -19.25 -14.01 -25.27
CA LYS A 719 -18.92 -13.76 -26.69
C LYS A 719 -17.69 -12.87 -26.87
N LEU A 720 -17.05 -12.39 -25.79
CA LEU A 720 -15.78 -11.66 -25.84
C LEU A 720 -14.57 -12.58 -26.09
N GLN A 721 -14.81 -13.88 -26.31
CA GLN A 721 -13.77 -14.88 -26.57
C GLN A 721 -13.36 -14.89 -28.06
N PRO A 722 -12.16 -15.43 -28.39
CA PRO A 722 -11.74 -15.63 -29.78
C PRO A 722 -12.81 -16.37 -30.59
N ALA A 723 -12.98 -16.00 -31.86
CA ALA A 723 -13.97 -16.53 -32.81
C ALA A 723 -15.46 -16.25 -32.48
N LEU A 724 -15.81 -15.84 -31.27
CA LEU A 724 -17.19 -15.45 -30.90
C LEU A 724 -17.40 -13.93 -30.93
N LEU A 725 -16.31 -13.15 -30.82
CA LEU A 725 -16.34 -11.70 -30.88
C LEU A 725 -16.68 -11.25 -32.31
N SER A 726 -17.91 -10.79 -32.50
CA SER A 726 -18.46 -10.33 -33.78
C SER A 726 -18.75 -8.83 -33.78
N ASP A 727 -19.02 -8.27 -34.95
CA ASP A 727 -19.43 -6.87 -35.10
C ASP A 727 -20.66 -6.51 -34.25
N THR A 728 -21.62 -7.42 -34.11
CA THR A 728 -22.81 -7.22 -33.25
C THR A 728 -22.43 -7.10 -31.78
N VAL A 729 -21.43 -7.84 -31.31
CA VAL A 729 -20.97 -7.76 -29.92
C VAL A 729 -20.23 -6.43 -29.69
N LEU A 730 -19.43 -6.00 -30.66
CA LEU A 730 -18.73 -4.71 -30.62
C LEU A 730 -19.73 -3.54 -30.60
N GLU A 731 -20.78 -3.61 -31.42
CA GLU A 731 -21.87 -2.63 -31.40
C GLU A 731 -22.59 -2.60 -30.04
N ALA A 732 -22.80 -3.76 -29.40
CA ALA A 732 -23.39 -3.82 -28.06
C ALA A 732 -22.48 -3.19 -26.99
N VAL A 733 -21.16 -3.45 -27.03
CA VAL A 733 -20.17 -2.79 -26.16
C VAL A 733 -20.23 -1.27 -26.36
N THR A 734 -20.14 -0.82 -27.61
CA THR A 734 -20.16 0.60 -27.95
C THR A 734 -21.47 1.28 -27.52
N ALA A 735 -22.63 0.64 -27.75
CA ALA A 735 -23.92 1.18 -27.35
C ALA A 735 -24.01 1.34 -25.82
N GLN A 736 -23.48 0.39 -25.07
CA GLN A 736 -23.39 0.49 -23.60
C GLN A 736 -22.51 1.68 -23.19
N LEU A 737 -21.32 1.84 -23.79
CA LEU A 737 -20.42 2.95 -23.49
C LEU A 737 -21.04 4.32 -23.85
N ASP A 738 -21.74 4.41 -24.98
CA ASP A 738 -22.44 5.63 -25.41
C ASP A 738 -23.57 6.00 -24.44
N GLN A 739 -24.29 5.01 -23.90
CA GLN A 739 -25.31 5.22 -22.87
C GLN A 739 -24.68 5.72 -21.56
N ILE A 740 -23.58 5.12 -21.12
CA ILE A 740 -22.88 5.52 -19.89
C ILE A 740 -22.30 6.94 -20.06
N GLU A 741 -21.65 7.25 -21.18
CA GLU A 741 -21.10 8.60 -21.43
C GLU A 741 -22.19 9.68 -21.42
N LYS A 742 -23.33 9.38 -22.05
CA LYS A 742 -24.49 10.27 -22.04
C LYS A 742 -25.00 10.54 -20.62
N ALA A 743 -25.06 9.52 -19.76
CA ALA A 743 -25.46 9.66 -18.36
C ALA A 743 -24.42 10.42 -17.53
N ALA A 744 -23.13 10.17 -17.78
CA ALA A 744 -22.01 10.75 -17.05
C ALA A 744 -21.83 12.26 -17.29
N GLY A 745 -22.33 12.78 -18.42
CA GLY A 745 -22.22 14.19 -18.81
C GLY A 745 -20.78 14.61 -19.16
N ALA A 746 -20.50 15.92 -19.10
CA ALA A 746 -19.26 16.48 -19.66
C ALA A 746 -17.95 16.11 -18.92
N TYR A 747 -18.02 15.49 -17.75
CA TYR A 747 -16.84 15.14 -16.96
C TYR A 747 -17.06 13.84 -16.19
N HIS A 748 -16.27 12.82 -16.52
CA HIS A 748 -16.28 11.52 -15.86
C HIS A 748 -14.89 10.91 -15.86
N PHE A 749 -14.59 10.06 -14.88
CA PHE A 749 -13.28 9.42 -14.74
C PHE A 749 -12.87 8.62 -15.99
N ALA A 750 -13.80 7.85 -16.56
CA ALA A 750 -13.56 7.00 -17.72
C ALA A 750 -13.68 7.67 -19.09
N PHE A 751 -14.17 8.91 -19.15
CA PHE A 751 -14.34 9.65 -20.41
C PHE A 751 -13.51 10.93 -20.35
N ASN A 752 -12.36 10.92 -21.03
CA ASN A 752 -11.47 12.08 -21.08
C ASN A 752 -11.27 12.58 -22.50
N SER A 753 -10.94 13.87 -22.59
CA SER A 753 -10.67 14.54 -23.86
C SER A 753 -9.31 15.20 -23.83
N VAL A 754 -8.46 14.85 -24.80
CA VAL A 754 -7.09 15.32 -24.95
C VAL A 754 -7.11 16.66 -25.68
N ALA A 755 -6.88 17.74 -24.92
CA ALA A 755 -6.66 19.08 -25.47
C ALA A 755 -5.16 19.45 -25.50
N ALA A 756 -4.39 18.90 -24.56
CA ALA A 756 -2.94 19.00 -24.43
C ALA A 756 -2.37 17.63 -24.01
N GLN A 757 -1.06 17.43 -24.16
CA GLN A 757 -0.42 16.18 -23.77
C GLN A 757 -0.59 15.93 -22.26
N PRO A 758 -0.82 14.67 -21.84
CA PRO A 758 -0.94 14.36 -20.42
C PRO A 758 0.39 14.62 -19.69
N TRP A 759 0.31 15.23 -18.52
CA TRP A 759 1.45 15.44 -17.62
C TRP A 759 1.13 14.83 -16.25
N ASN A 760 1.87 13.76 -15.92
CA ASN A 760 1.66 12.96 -14.71
C ASN A 760 3.01 12.81 -13.99
N PRO A 761 3.46 13.80 -13.20
CA PRO A 761 4.76 13.73 -12.53
C PRO A 761 4.71 12.66 -11.43
N PHE A 762 5.54 11.63 -11.56
CA PHE A 762 5.57 10.51 -10.58
C PHE A 762 6.96 9.91 -10.35
N LEU A 763 7.89 10.00 -11.31
CA LEU A 763 9.29 9.61 -11.14
C LEU A 763 10.20 10.83 -11.27
N LEU A 764 11.26 10.85 -10.45
CA LEU A 764 12.31 11.85 -10.44
C LEU A 764 13.66 11.17 -10.45
N GLU A 765 14.49 11.47 -11.46
CA GLU A 765 15.93 11.21 -11.40
C GLU A 765 16.61 12.41 -10.75
N TRP A 766 17.52 12.17 -9.80
CA TRP A 766 18.24 13.21 -9.09
C TRP A 766 19.73 12.92 -9.00
N GLN A 767 20.50 13.99 -8.89
CA GLN A 767 21.94 13.97 -8.72
C GLN A 767 22.32 15.05 -7.70
N VAL A 768 23.15 14.70 -6.71
CA VAL A 768 23.58 15.60 -5.64
C VAL A 768 25.10 15.46 -5.45
N GLU A 769 25.78 16.60 -5.34
CA GLU A 769 27.17 16.66 -4.94
C GLU A 769 27.28 16.90 -3.42
N PHE A 770 27.95 16.00 -2.71
CA PHE A 770 28.17 16.12 -1.28
C PHE A 770 29.58 16.60 -0.96
N PHE A 771 29.66 17.64 -0.13
CA PHE A 771 30.92 18.25 0.31
C PHE A 771 31.07 18.08 1.83
N PRO A 772 31.84 17.09 2.30
CA PRO A 772 32.02 16.87 3.73
C PRO A 772 32.84 17.98 4.39
N ALA A 773 32.64 18.16 5.70
CA ALA A 773 33.50 19.01 6.52
C ALA A 773 34.95 18.51 6.51
N ARG A 774 35.91 19.44 6.56
CA ARG A 774 37.35 19.14 6.59
C ARG A 774 37.74 18.34 7.85
N ASP A 775 38.86 17.63 7.78
CA ASP A 775 39.40 16.73 8.82
C ASP A 775 38.53 15.46 9.07
N GLN A 776 37.75 15.04 8.06
CA GLN A 776 37.03 13.76 8.04
C GLN A 776 37.96 12.56 7.76
N ASN A 777 37.48 11.36 8.13
CA ASN A 777 38.13 10.04 8.04
C ASN A 777 38.58 9.57 6.62
N HIS A 778 38.43 10.38 5.57
CA HIS A 778 38.66 9.92 4.20
C HIS A 778 40.15 9.80 3.80
N GLU A 779 41.09 10.27 4.61
CA GLU A 779 42.52 10.33 4.22
C GLU A 779 43.43 9.26 4.86
N GLN A 780 42.98 8.44 5.83
CA GLN A 780 43.84 7.43 6.49
C GLN A 780 43.07 6.14 6.80
N ASN A 781 43.74 4.99 6.70
CA ASN A 781 43.27 3.62 7.01
C ASN A 781 42.80 3.45 8.49
N GLY A 782 41.80 4.20 8.93
CA GLY A 782 41.26 4.18 10.28
C GLY A 782 39.90 4.86 10.36
N SER A 783 38.96 4.21 11.04
CA SER A 783 37.60 4.69 11.28
C SER A 783 37.51 5.82 12.32
N ALA A 784 38.63 6.46 12.68
CA ALA A 784 38.73 7.36 13.82
C ALA A 784 38.82 8.83 13.41
N TYR A 785 37.79 9.60 13.79
CA TYR A 785 37.77 11.05 13.63
C TYR A 785 38.91 11.69 14.43
N THR A 786 39.44 12.81 13.93
CA THR A 786 40.38 13.62 14.73
C THR A 786 39.70 14.05 16.04
N PRO A 787 40.38 14.01 17.20
CA PRO A 787 39.75 14.35 18.49
C PRO A 787 39.11 15.74 18.54
N GLU A 788 39.59 16.68 17.72
CA GLU A 788 39.04 18.04 17.64
C GLU A 788 38.02 18.26 16.50
N TYR A 789 37.61 17.21 15.77
CA TYR A 789 36.70 17.33 14.62
C TYR A 789 35.44 18.16 14.95
N LEU A 790 34.75 17.80 16.05
CA LEU A 790 33.53 18.49 16.46
C LEU A 790 33.80 19.93 16.90
N SER A 791 34.84 20.16 17.71
CA SER A 791 35.13 21.49 18.26
C SER A 791 35.68 22.47 17.22
N ARG A 792 36.35 21.98 16.17
CA ARG A 792 36.83 22.79 15.03
C ARG A 792 35.73 23.17 14.07
N ASN A 793 34.80 22.25 13.78
CA ASN A 793 33.80 22.44 12.73
C ASN A 793 32.47 23.00 13.26
N TYR A 794 32.13 22.74 14.53
CA TYR A 794 30.83 23.08 15.11
C TYR A 794 30.95 23.91 16.40
N LYS A 795 29.86 24.56 16.78
CA LYS A 795 29.66 25.24 18.06
C LYS A 795 28.83 24.34 18.98
N LEU A 796 29.36 24.06 20.17
CA LEU A 796 28.71 23.29 21.22
C LEU A 796 28.17 24.25 22.28
N ALA A 797 26.99 24.81 22.05
CA ALA A 797 26.36 25.74 22.99
C ALA A 797 25.77 25.01 24.20
N CYS A 798 25.87 25.62 25.38
CA CYS A 798 25.30 25.05 26.61
C CYS A 798 23.78 25.02 26.52
N ASN A 799 23.17 23.86 26.86
CA ASN A 799 21.72 23.61 26.84
C ASN A 799 21.05 23.70 25.46
N GLU A 800 21.82 23.76 24.37
CA GLU A 800 21.27 23.60 23.02
C GLU A 800 21.28 22.13 22.59
N VAL A 801 20.21 21.71 21.93
CA VAL A 801 20.03 20.32 21.49
C VAL A 801 20.80 20.04 20.19
N GLU A 802 20.99 21.06 19.34
CA GLU A 802 21.65 20.92 18.05
C GLU A 802 23.04 21.56 18.01
N VAL A 803 23.95 20.91 17.30
CA VAL A 803 25.27 21.45 17.00
C VAL A 803 25.19 22.38 15.79
N GLN A 804 25.69 23.61 15.93
CA GLN A 804 25.65 24.59 14.85
C GLN A 804 26.98 24.62 14.11
N ALA A 805 26.95 24.54 12.77
CA ALA A 805 28.14 24.74 11.97
C ALA A 805 28.77 26.12 12.27
N ARG A 806 30.09 26.18 12.34
CA ARG A 806 30.78 27.47 12.42
C ARG A 806 30.69 28.20 11.07
N ALA A 807 30.63 29.53 11.11
CA ALA A 807 30.50 30.36 9.90
C ALA A 807 31.63 30.17 8.88
N ASN A 808 32.80 29.69 9.34
CA ASN A 808 33.99 29.41 8.52
C ASN A 808 34.18 27.90 8.26
N LEU A 809 33.11 27.09 8.32
CA LEU A 809 33.17 25.67 8.03
C LEU A 809 33.83 25.45 6.66
N SER A 810 34.99 24.82 6.68
CA SER A 810 35.71 24.44 5.46
C SER A 810 35.29 23.05 5.05
N VAL A 811 34.99 22.86 3.76
CA VAL A 811 34.62 21.56 3.18
C VAL A 811 35.76 21.00 2.33
N VAL A 812 35.82 19.68 2.20
CA VAL A 812 36.76 19.00 1.30
C VAL A 812 36.33 19.22 -0.15
N LYS A 813 37.28 19.56 -1.03
CA LYS A 813 37.00 19.87 -2.46
C LYS A 813 36.98 18.64 -3.38
N GLY A 814 36.81 17.44 -2.83
CA GLY A 814 36.52 16.21 -3.58
C GLY A 814 35.06 15.85 -3.35
N ALA A 815 34.20 16.17 -4.32
CA ALA A 815 32.78 15.88 -4.22
C ALA A 815 32.55 14.38 -4.40
N ASN A 816 31.80 13.77 -3.49
CA ASN A 816 31.15 12.51 -3.79
C ASN A 816 29.84 12.84 -4.50
N GLU A 817 29.68 12.28 -5.69
CA GLU A 817 28.48 12.45 -6.47
C GLU A 817 27.53 11.29 -6.18
N TYR A 818 26.31 11.62 -5.77
CA TYR A 818 25.25 10.65 -5.54
C TYR A 818 24.17 10.84 -6.58
N ARG A 819 23.72 9.74 -7.19
CA ARG A 819 22.62 9.73 -8.15
C ARG A 819 21.59 8.72 -7.70
N GLY A 820 20.34 8.97 -8.05
CA GLY A 820 19.28 8.04 -7.76
C GLY A 820 18.00 8.37 -8.50
N MET A 821 17.01 7.50 -8.28
CA MET A 821 15.64 7.71 -8.71
C MET A 821 14.72 7.69 -7.50
N SER A 822 13.66 8.49 -7.53
CA SER A 822 12.67 8.55 -6.47
C SER A 822 11.26 8.66 -7.04
N ILE A 823 10.30 8.09 -6.31
CA ILE A 823 8.87 8.23 -6.62
C ILE A 823 8.36 9.50 -5.93
N LEU A 824 7.71 10.37 -6.70
CA LEU A 824 7.06 11.57 -6.18
C LEU A 824 5.73 11.17 -5.54
N THR A 825 5.50 11.58 -4.30
CA THR A 825 4.27 11.26 -3.56
C THR A 825 3.62 12.51 -2.98
N PRO A 826 2.27 12.57 -2.91
CA PRO A 826 1.55 13.67 -2.25
C PRO A 826 1.61 13.62 -0.72
N HIS A 827 2.42 12.74 -0.14
CA HIS A 827 2.36 12.33 1.28
C HIS A 827 2.40 13.52 2.26
N ALA A 828 3.27 14.51 2.02
CA ALA A 828 3.38 15.68 2.88
C ALA A 828 2.05 16.43 3.04
N SER A 829 1.30 16.60 1.94
CA SER A 829 0.01 17.29 1.97
C SER A 829 -1.08 16.46 2.66
N ILE A 830 -1.09 15.14 2.43
CA ILE A 830 -2.04 14.20 3.04
C ILE A 830 -1.83 14.18 4.56
N HIS A 831 -0.59 13.97 4.99
CA HIS A 831 -0.22 13.92 6.40
C HIS A 831 -0.55 15.22 7.13
N LEU A 832 -0.33 16.38 6.50
CA LEU A 832 -0.69 17.67 7.11
C LEU A 832 -2.21 17.78 7.29
N LYS A 833 -3.01 17.46 6.26
CA LYS A 833 -4.48 17.51 6.35
C LYS A 833 -5.00 16.58 7.45
N GLU A 834 -4.50 15.36 7.51
CA GLU A 834 -4.86 14.40 8.57
C GLU A 834 -4.48 14.91 9.97
N THR A 835 -3.29 15.51 10.11
CA THR A 835 -2.84 16.07 11.38
C THR A 835 -3.72 17.25 11.80
N LEU A 836 -4.04 18.15 10.87
CA LEU A 836 -4.91 19.31 11.13
C LEU A 836 -6.34 18.88 11.48
N ALA A 837 -6.91 17.92 10.73
CA ALA A 837 -8.21 17.34 11.01
C ALA A 837 -8.28 16.76 12.44
N ARG A 838 -7.27 15.96 12.81
CA ARG A 838 -7.16 15.38 14.15
C ARG A 838 -7.07 16.48 15.22
N ARG A 839 -6.22 17.49 15.02
CA ARG A 839 -6.03 18.60 15.97
C ARG A 839 -7.24 19.52 16.09
N ALA A 840 -7.98 19.73 15.02
CA ALA A 840 -9.19 20.53 15.04
C ALA A 840 -10.21 19.98 16.06
N VAL A 841 -10.35 18.65 16.12
CA VAL A 841 -11.24 17.98 17.09
C VAL A 841 -10.59 17.81 18.46
N ASP A 842 -9.32 17.37 18.51
CA ASP A 842 -8.69 17.02 19.80
C ASP A 842 -8.31 18.25 20.63
N VAL A 843 -8.02 19.40 19.98
CA VAL A 843 -7.46 20.59 20.63
C VAL A 843 -8.34 21.82 20.43
N LEU A 844 -8.60 22.21 19.18
CA LEU A 844 -9.28 23.48 18.89
C LEU A 844 -10.74 23.46 19.33
N GLN A 845 -11.45 22.37 19.11
CA GLN A 845 -12.85 22.22 19.51
C GLN A 845 -13.04 22.35 21.03
N PRO A 846 -12.31 21.61 21.91
CA PRO A 846 -12.38 21.80 23.35
C PRO A 846 -12.05 23.23 23.78
N LEU A 847 -11.01 23.84 23.20
CA LEU A 847 -10.58 25.19 23.54
C LEU A 847 -11.64 26.24 23.17
N LEU A 848 -12.22 26.14 21.98
CA LEU A 848 -13.30 26.99 21.49
C LEU A 848 -14.52 26.91 22.43
N LEU A 849 -14.92 25.69 22.81
CA LEU A 849 -16.03 25.48 23.74
C LEU A 849 -15.73 26.05 25.13
N GLN A 850 -14.51 25.83 25.65
CA GLN A 850 -14.09 26.41 26.95
C GLN A 850 -14.14 27.93 26.94
N GLN A 851 -13.60 28.57 25.90
CA GLN A 851 -13.62 30.04 25.77
C GLN A 851 -15.05 30.57 25.67
N PHE A 852 -15.92 29.90 24.93
CA PHE A 852 -17.33 30.28 24.84
C PHE A 852 -18.05 30.19 26.18
N PHE A 853 -17.88 29.09 26.92
CA PHE A 853 -18.48 28.97 28.25
C PHE A 853 -17.89 29.97 29.26
N ALA A 854 -16.60 30.32 29.14
CA ALA A 854 -15.99 31.37 29.93
C ALA A 854 -16.56 32.76 29.59
N TYR A 855 -16.77 33.05 28.29
CA TYR A 855 -17.42 34.26 27.81
C TYR A 855 -18.85 34.40 28.35
N LEU A 856 -19.67 33.33 28.28
CA LEU A 856 -21.02 33.31 28.84
C LEU A 856 -21.03 33.58 30.36
N LYS A 857 -20.05 33.04 31.09
CA LYS A 857 -19.91 33.26 32.54
C LYS A 857 -19.53 34.69 32.91
N THR A 858 -18.69 35.32 32.10
CA THR A 858 -18.08 36.63 32.42
C THR A 858 -18.87 37.82 31.90
N GLN A 859 -19.51 37.72 30.72
CA GLN A 859 -20.06 38.89 30.04
C GLN A 859 -21.59 38.98 30.01
N LYS A 860 -22.34 37.92 30.38
CA LYS A 860 -23.82 37.86 30.28
C LYS A 860 -24.36 38.56 29.01
N PRO A 861 -23.95 38.11 27.81
CA PRO A 861 -24.37 38.73 26.56
C PRO A 861 -25.89 38.73 26.38
N ALA A 862 -26.41 39.64 25.55
CA ALA A 862 -27.83 39.64 25.17
C ALA A 862 -28.18 38.31 24.47
N ALA A 863 -29.40 37.81 24.66
CA ALA A 863 -29.82 36.49 24.19
C ALA A 863 -29.57 36.27 22.68
N SER A 864 -29.85 37.27 21.84
CA SER A 864 -29.63 37.20 20.39
C SER A 864 -28.15 37.04 20.00
N VAL A 865 -27.24 37.69 20.71
CA VAL A 865 -25.79 37.60 20.47
C VAL A 865 -25.26 36.24 20.95
N ALA A 866 -25.79 35.73 22.07
CA ALA A 866 -25.45 34.40 22.57
C ALA A 866 -25.91 33.29 21.60
N GLU A 867 -27.11 33.40 21.03
CA GLU A 867 -27.66 32.46 20.05
C GLU A 867 -26.90 32.48 18.72
N GLN A 868 -26.51 33.67 18.24
CA GLN A 868 -25.70 33.82 17.03
C GLN A 868 -24.32 33.18 17.22
N ASN A 869 -23.63 33.50 18.33
CA ASN A 869 -22.34 32.90 18.66
C ASN A 869 -22.43 31.38 18.87
N ALA A 870 -23.50 30.88 19.50
CA ALA A 870 -23.72 29.45 19.68
C ALA A 870 -23.90 28.74 18.34
N SER A 871 -24.60 29.36 17.39
CA SER A 871 -24.84 28.84 16.04
C SER A 871 -23.55 28.80 15.21
N GLU A 872 -22.71 29.83 15.29
CA GLU A 872 -21.37 29.84 14.67
C GLU A 872 -20.45 28.78 15.27
N ILE A 873 -20.45 28.61 16.59
CA ILE A 873 -19.67 27.57 17.26
C ILE A 873 -20.16 26.18 16.86
N LEU A 874 -21.47 25.96 16.80
CA LEU A 874 -22.02 24.69 16.35
C LEU A 874 -21.59 24.39 14.91
N ARG A 875 -21.55 25.41 14.05
CA ARG A 875 -21.02 25.30 12.68
C ARG A 875 -19.56 24.86 12.67
N TYR A 876 -18.69 25.49 13.47
CA TYR A 876 -17.28 25.09 13.56
C TYR A 876 -17.11 23.69 14.13
N VAL A 877 -17.86 23.32 15.17
CA VAL A 877 -17.86 21.96 15.73
C VAL A 877 -18.28 20.94 14.68
N GLN A 878 -19.33 21.22 13.91
CA GLN A 878 -19.76 20.36 12.82
C GLN A 878 -18.69 20.25 11.73
N GLN A 879 -18.07 21.38 11.34
CA GLN A 879 -16.99 21.41 10.36
C GLN A 879 -15.78 20.58 10.83
N PHE A 880 -15.37 20.70 12.09
CA PHE A 880 -14.25 19.94 12.65
C PHE A 880 -14.54 18.43 12.68
N ASN A 881 -15.78 18.03 13.02
CA ASN A 881 -16.20 16.64 12.93
C ASN A 881 -16.19 16.11 11.48
N VAL A 882 -16.56 16.96 10.50
CA VAL A 882 -16.46 16.62 9.07
C VAL A 882 -15.00 16.44 8.68
N TRP A 883 -14.12 17.38 9.03
CA TRP A 883 -12.68 17.27 8.75
C TRP A 883 -12.06 16.01 9.36
N GLN A 884 -12.42 15.63 10.59
CA GLN A 884 -11.92 14.41 11.22
C GLN A 884 -12.30 13.14 10.46
N ARG A 885 -13.53 13.10 9.92
CA ARG A 885 -14.02 11.96 9.12
C ARG A 885 -13.43 11.98 7.71
N GLU A 886 -13.27 13.16 7.15
CA GLU A 886 -12.89 13.38 5.76
C GLU A 886 -11.77 14.43 5.64
N PRO A 887 -10.52 14.13 6.07
CA PRO A 887 -9.43 15.11 6.05
C PRO A 887 -9.14 15.67 4.65
N ALA A 888 -9.45 14.91 3.60
CA ALA A 888 -9.27 15.32 2.21
C ALA A 888 -10.05 16.60 1.85
N ARG A 889 -11.20 16.85 2.52
CA ARG A 889 -12.07 18.02 2.26
C ARG A 889 -11.51 19.35 2.78
N ILE A 890 -10.45 19.31 3.60
CA ILE A 890 -9.75 20.52 4.04
C ILE A 890 -9.18 21.23 2.80
N ASN A 891 -9.61 22.47 2.58
CA ASN A 891 -9.16 23.34 1.51
C ASN A 891 -8.49 24.61 2.07
N ALA A 892 -7.89 25.41 1.19
CA ALA A 892 -7.15 26.61 1.62
C ALA A 892 -8.06 27.71 2.21
N GLN A 893 -9.33 27.82 1.80
CA GLN A 893 -10.30 28.75 2.38
C GLN A 893 -10.85 28.28 3.73
N ASP A 894 -10.93 26.96 3.93
CA ASP A 894 -11.30 26.32 5.20
C ASP A 894 -10.21 26.51 6.27
N LEU A 895 -8.94 26.58 5.84
CA LEU A 895 -7.77 26.78 6.70
C LEU A 895 -7.50 28.24 7.06
N ALA A 896 -7.87 29.17 6.18
CA ALA A 896 -7.72 30.61 6.36
C ALA A 896 -8.87 31.18 7.19
#